data_AF-A0A7J6BNG2-F1
#
_entry.id   AF-A0A7J6BNG2-F1
#
_cell.length_a   1.000
_cell.length_b   1.000
_cell.length_c   1.000
_cell.angle_alpha   90.00
_cell.angle_beta   90.00
_cell.angle_gamma   90.00
#
_symmetry.space_group_name_H-M   'P 1'
#
loop_
_entity.id
_entity.type
_entity.pdbx_description
1 polymer ?
#
loop_
_entity_poly.entity_id
_entity_poly.type
_entity_poly.pdbx_seq_one_letter_code
_entity_poly.pdbx_strand_id
1 'polypeptide(L)'
;MSRNKIEPAANEESDTKVILQSDGDQSRSSGFCGYLLTFFSFLLVFLTFPVSVWFCMKIVQEYERAVIFRLGRILGGAKGPGLFWIIPCMDTFRKVDLRTVSFDIPPQEVLTKDSVTIMVDAVVYYRVFNPTVSITKVENANYATQMLAQTTLRNMLGTKSLADILKDREEMSEQMESVLYAASKNWGIKVERVELKDVKLPTTLQRAMAAEAEATRDARAKVIAAEGEMKASRALKEAADVMSESPSALQLRYMQTLTEIASERNSTIVFPLPIDFICEDSDCDNFTDLDFHESFMGTYLYVRLLLYTRANLECGQELLHHNFTQEPLFNVTRPTTFVIHGYRPTGAPPIWINHIVHLLAAQKDMNILVVDWNRGAANLNYFTAVANTWGTAVNITGFIESMEKEGASLESIHLIGVSLGAHVAGFIGAMLGGRVGRITGLDPAGPMFANAPPEERLDPTDAQFVDVLHTDMNSFGLRGTHGHIDFYANGGLDQPGCPKTIFSGKSYFVCDHQRSVFLYLCALNHTCKLTAYPCSSYSDFLSGQCLQCETFKPASCPVLGYDMSQWRDTLLRLGQTRAYFSTTAELPYSKTSYRVDLVTWNQFLRWGVVILRLYNGKNVTESQIDIKLFRFEQYTSTRLLAQFDEDLYPIQKISLRIVTGNVIGPRYKIRLLRIRITPLEDTNRPLMCRYDIILEENAEVSFKPLPCD
;
A
#
# COMPACT_ATOMS: atom_id res chain seq x y z
N MET A 1 -35.60 -35.71 12.45
CA MET A 1 -36.15 -35.70 11.09
C MET A 1 -35.06 -36.21 10.16
N SER A 2 -35.38 -37.23 9.35
CA SER A 2 -34.47 -38.21 8.74
C SER A 2 -33.30 -37.62 7.91
N ARG A 3 -32.07 -38.10 8.14
CA ARG A 3 -30.94 -37.95 7.22
C ARG A 3 -31.11 -38.97 6.08
N ASN A 4 -31.50 -38.52 4.90
CA ASN A 4 -31.43 -39.33 3.70
C ASN A 4 -29.98 -39.42 3.22
N LYS A 5 -29.44 -40.63 3.32
CA LYS A 5 -28.20 -41.09 2.71
C LYS A 5 -28.46 -41.18 1.19
N ILE A 6 -27.75 -40.40 0.39
CA ILE A 6 -27.71 -40.57 -1.07
C ILE A 6 -26.50 -41.45 -1.35
N GLU A 7 -26.76 -42.69 -1.76
CA GLU A 7 -25.76 -43.60 -2.32
C GLU A 7 -25.37 -43.14 -3.74
N PRO A 8 -24.09 -43.26 -4.16
CA PRO A 8 -23.72 -42.99 -5.54
C PRO A 8 -24.20 -44.14 -6.43
N ALA A 9 -25.06 -43.81 -7.39
CA ALA A 9 -25.57 -44.74 -8.38
C ALA A 9 -24.44 -45.26 -9.29
N ALA A 10 -24.28 -46.58 -9.33
CA ALA A 10 -23.52 -47.29 -10.35
C ALA A 10 -24.16 -47.04 -11.72
N ASN A 11 -23.45 -46.35 -12.62
CA ASN A 11 -23.85 -46.24 -14.03
C ASN A 11 -22.68 -45.99 -15.01
N GLU A 12 -21.48 -46.49 -14.69
CA GLU A 12 -20.30 -46.36 -15.56
C GLU A 12 -20.28 -47.32 -16.76
N GLU A 13 -21.12 -48.36 -16.79
CA GLU A 13 -21.08 -49.41 -17.83
C GLU A 13 -22.06 -49.21 -19.00
N SER A 14 -23.05 -48.31 -18.90
CA SER A 14 -24.03 -48.12 -19.99
C SER A 14 -23.57 -47.10 -21.04
N ASP A 15 -22.72 -46.15 -20.69
CA ASP A 15 -22.37 -45.02 -21.56
C ASP A 15 -21.26 -45.38 -22.58
N THR A 16 -20.58 -46.52 -22.38
CA THR A 16 -19.62 -47.10 -23.34
C THR A 16 -20.30 -47.83 -24.50
N LYS A 17 -21.60 -48.18 -24.38
CA LYS A 17 -22.37 -48.87 -25.43
C LYS A 17 -23.14 -47.94 -26.37
N VAL A 18 -23.29 -46.66 -26.04
CA VAL A 18 -24.23 -45.75 -26.75
C VAL A 18 -23.59 -44.98 -27.93
N ILE A 19 -22.30 -45.17 -28.25
CA ILE A 19 -21.69 -44.58 -29.47
C ILE A 19 -20.96 -45.60 -30.35
N LEU A 20 -21.44 -46.84 -30.39
CA LEU A 20 -20.99 -47.85 -31.36
C LEU A 20 -22.09 -48.26 -32.34
N GLN A 21 -22.97 -47.33 -32.69
CA GLN A 21 -24.05 -47.61 -33.63
C GLN A 21 -24.29 -46.44 -34.60
N SER A 22 -23.32 -46.20 -35.49
CA SER A 22 -23.55 -45.78 -36.89
C SER A 22 -22.21 -45.38 -37.52
N ASP A 23 -21.53 -46.35 -38.11
CA ASP A 23 -21.25 -46.32 -39.55
C ASP A 23 -20.56 -47.63 -39.92
N GLY A 24 -21.15 -48.29 -40.91
CA GLY A 24 -20.85 -49.66 -41.26
C GLY A 24 -19.37 -49.90 -41.56
N ASP A 25 -18.91 -51.01 -41.01
CA ASP A 25 -17.73 -51.73 -41.45
C ASP A 25 -17.85 -52.05 -42.95
N GLN A 26 -17.42 -51.12 -43.80
CA GLN A 26 -17.02 -51.44 -45.17
C GLN A 26 -15.51 -51.52 -45.18
N SER A 27 -15.00 -52.74 -44.96
CA SER A 27 -13.63 -53.13 -45.30
C SER A 27 -13.43 -53.02 -46.83
N ARG A 28 -13.29 -51.79 -47.35
CA ARG A 28 -12.85 -51.56 -48.72
C ARG A 28 -11.40 -52.01 -48.79
N SER A 29 -11.17 -53.16 -49.43
CA SER A 29 -9.85 -53.71 -49.69
C SER A 29 -8.94 -52.65 -50.30
N SER A 30 -7.66 -52.64 -49.90
CA SER A 30 -6.63 -51.85 -50.57
C SER A 30 -6.61 -52.21 -52.06
N GLY A 31 -6.60 -51.22 -52.96
CA GLY A 31 -6.53 -51.50 -54.40
C GLY A 31 -5.25 -52.25 -54.79
N PHE A 32 -5.21 -52.84 -55.99
CA PHE A 32 -4.05 -53.60 -56.52
C PHE A 32 -2.70 -52.86 -56.35
N CYS A 33 -2.69 -51.53 -56.56
CA CYS A 33 -1.52 -50.69 -56.33
C CYS A 33 -1.09 -50.63 -54.85
N GLY A 34 -2.05 -50.61 -53.92
CA GLY A 34 -1.77 -50.68 -52.47
C GLY A 34 -1.12 -52.00 -52.07
N TYR A 35 -1.55 -53.12 -52.66
CA TYR A 35 -0.93 -54.44 -52.44
C TYR A 35 0.50 -54.51 -52.98
N LEU A 36 0.75 -53.97 -54.18
CA LEU A 36 2.09 -53.85 -54.76
C LEU A 36 3.03 -53.01 -53.87
N LEU A 37 2.57 -51.83 -53.42
CA LEU A 37 3.34 -50.96 -52.53
C LEU A 37 3.63 -51.65 -51.19
N THR A 38 2.65 -52.37 -50.62
CA THR A 38 2.89 -53.14 -49.40
C THR A 38 3.93 -54.24 -49.61
N PHE A 39 3.88 -54.95 -50.74
CA PHE A 39 4.85 -56.01 -51.04
C PHE A 39 6.27 -55.46 -51.22
N PHE A 40 6.45 -54.39 -51.99
CA PHE A 40 7.76 -53.74 -52.15
C PHE A 40 8.31 -53.19 -50.83
N SER A 41 7.45 -52.65 -49.98
CA SER A 41 7.85 -52.13 -48.67
C SER A 41 8.32 -53.26 -47.74
N PHE A 42 7.63 -54.40 -47.71
CA PHE A 42 8.10 -55.59 -46.97
C PHE A 42 9.41 -56.15 -47.53
N LEU A 43 9.57 -56.19 -48.85
CA LEU A 43 10.80 -56.62 -49.51
C LEU A 43 11.99 -55.72 -49.13
N LEU A 44 11.78 -54.40 -49.08
CA LEU A 44 12.80 -53.44 -48.68
C LEU A 44 13.19 -53.61 -47.21
N VAL A 45 12.21 -53.80 -46.31
CA VAL A 45 12.47 -54.08 -44.89
C VAL A 45 13.29 -55.36 -44.71
N PHE A 46 13.02 -56.40 -45.49
CA PHE A 46 13.76 -57.67 -45.48
C PHE A 46 15.20 -57.51 -46.00
N LEU A 47 15.40 -56.83 -47.13
CA LEU A 47 16.72 -56.57 -47.72
C LEU A 47 17.62 -55.71 -46.84
N THR A 48 17.04 -54.82 -46.04
CA THR A 48 17.77 -53.88 -45.18
C THR A 48 17.87 -54.32 -43.72
N PHE A 49 17.50 -55.58 -43.42
CA PHE A 49 17.70 -56.18 -42.11
C PHE A 49 19.21 -56.42 -41.84
N PRO A 50 19.75 -56.10 -40.65
CA PRO A 50 19.07 -55.77 -39.39
C PRO A 50 18.80 -54.27 -39.15
N VAL A 51 19.30 -53.37 -39.99
CA VAL A 51 19.23 -51.91 -39.76
C VAL A 51 17.78 -51.39 -39.76
N SER A 52 16.90 -51.99 -40.56
CA SER A 52 15.49 -51.61 -40.68
C SER A 52 14.67 -51.79 -39.39
N VAL A 53 15.08 -52.67 -38.47
CA VAL A 53 14.36 -52.96 -37.22
C VAL A 53 14.25 -51.71 -36.34
N TRP A 54 15.29 -50.88 -36.29
CA TRP A 54 15.31 -49.65 -35.48
C TRP A 54 14.29 -48.60 -35.96
N PHE A 55 13.94 -48.65 -37.26
CA PHE A 55 12.94 -47.76 -37.85
C PHE A 55 11.52 -48.31 -37.74
N CYS A 56 11.35 -49.63 -37.80
CA CYS A 56 10.03 -50.28 -37.74
C CYS A 56 9.49 -50.41 -36.31
N MET A 57 10.37 -50.53 -35.33
CA MET A 57 10.01 -50.73 -33.94
C MET A 57 9.81 -49.38 -33.23
N LYS A 58 8.59 -49.14 -32.71
CA LYS A 58 8.27 -47.93 -31.93
C LYS A 58 7.65 -48.31 -30.59
N ILE A 59 7.97 -47.49 -29.58
CA ILE A 59 7.48 -47.63 -28.21
C ILE A 59 6.56 -46.45 -27.90
N VAL A 60 5.41 -46.75 -27.31
CA VAL A 60 4.44 -45.78 -26.80
C VAL A 60 4.23 -46.03 -25.31
N GLN A 61 4.13 -44.94 -24.56
CA GLN A 61 4.03 -44.97 -23.10
C GLN A 61 2.66 -45.48 -22.65
N GLU A 62 2.54 -45.93 -21.39
CA GLU A 62 1.30 -46.49 -20.82
C GLU A 62 0.08 -45.58 -20.99
N TYR A 63 0.29 -44.27 -20.84
CA TYR A 63 -0.72 -43.23 -20.92
C TYR A 63 -0.97 -42.70 -22.35
N GLU A 64 -0.24 -43.19 -23.34
CA GLU A 64 -0.37 -42.78 -24.74
C GLU A 64 -1.08 -43.88 -25.57
N ARG A 65 -1.74 -43.48 -26.66
CA ARG A 65 -2.26 -44.40 -27.69
C ARG A 65 -1.77 -43.97 -29.07
N ALA A 66 -1.50 -44.94 -29.93
CA ALA A 66 -1.08 -44.70 -31.30
C ALA A 66 -2.22 -44.99 -32.28
N VAL A 67 -2.63 -43.98 -33.05
CA VAL A 67 -3.53 -44.15 -34.20
C VAL A 67 -2.68 -44.27 -35.45
N ILE A 68 -2.77 -45.40 -36.13
CA ILE A 68 -1.94 -45.75 -37.27
C ILE A 68 -2.74 -45.57 -38.56
N PHE A 69 -2.16 -44.83 -39.51
CA PHE A 69 -2.67 -44.61 -40.85
C PHE A 69 -1.77 -45.32 -41.86
N ARG A 70 -2.31 -46.30 -42.58
CA ARG A 70 -1.63 -46.97 -43.69
C ARG A 70 -2.21 -46.47 -45.01
N LEU A 71 -1.37 -45.83 -45.83
CA LEU A 71 -1.81 -45.21 -47.09
C LEU A 71 -3.03 -44.28 -46.89
N GLY A 72 -3.07 -43.56 -45.75
CA GLY A 72 -4.15 -42.66 -45.38
C GLY A 72 -5.40 -43.31 -44.75
N ARG A 73 -5.46 -44.64 -44.58
CA ARG A 73 -6.59 -45.34 -43.93
C ARG A 73 -6.24 -45.80 -42.52
N ILE A 74 -7.21 -45.75 -41.61
CA ILE A 74 -7.03 -46.16 -40.21
C ILE A 74 -6.92 -47.69 -40.14
N LEU A 75 -5.89 -48.19 -39.44
CA LEU A 75 -5.63 -49.61 -39.32
C LEU A 75 -6.01 -50.12 -37.90
N GLY A 76 -7.18 -50.74 -37.77
CA GLY A 76 -7.55 -51.52 -36.58
C GLY A 76 -7.65 -50.72 -35.27
N GLY A 77 -8.24 -49.52 -35.32
CA GLY A 77 -8.44 -48.67 -34.14
C GLY A 77 -7.15 -48.13 -33.53
N ALA A 78 -7.24 -47.59 -32.32
CA ALA A 78 -6.09 -47.10 -31.57
C ALA A 78 -5.35 -48.26 -30.88
N LYS A 79 -4.04 -48.38 -31.12
CA LYS A 79 -3.23 -49.42 -30.49
C LYS A 79 -2.85 -49.04 -29.05
N GLY A 80 -2.86 -50.04 -28.18
CA GLY A 80 -2.49 -49.96 -26.77
C GLY A 80 -1.01 -49.63 -26.55
N PRO A 81 -0.61 -49.47 -25.27
CA PRO A 81 0.74 -49.09 -24.91
C PRO A 81 1.73 -50.24 -25.13
N GLY A 82 3.02 -49.91 -25.21
CA GLY A 82 4.09 -50.89 -25.44
C GLY A 82 4.65 -50.86 -26.87
N LEU A 83 5.23 -51.98 -27.27
CA LEU A 83 5.93 -52.14 -28.54
C LEU A 83 4.93 -52.42 -29.67
N PHE A 84 4.96 -51.63 -30.75
CA PHE A 84 4.24 -51.97 -31.97
C PHE A 84 5.09 -51.73 -33.21
N TRP A 85 4.72 -52.47 -34.25
CA TRP A 85 5.41 -52.46 -35.53
C TRP A 85 4.74 -51.49 -36.49
N ILE A 86 5.55 -50.63 -37.11
CA ILE A 86 5.14 -49.76 -38.22
C ILE A 86 6.00 -50.05 -39.44
N ILE A 87 5.42 -49.92 -40.63
CA ILE A 87 6.15 -50.07 -41.87
C ILE A 87 6.63 -48.68 -42.34
N PRO A 88 7.94 -48.42 -42.40
CA PRO A 88 8.48 -47.15 -42.89
C PRO A 88 7.96 -46.82 -44.29
N CYS A 89 7.76 -45.53 -44.56
CA CYS A 89 7.24 -44.96 -45.82
C CYS A 89 5.74 -45.19 -46.12
N MET A 90 5.09 -46.21 -45.55
CA MET A 90 3.65 -46.45 -45.76
C MET A 90 2.77 -46.13 -44.56
N ASP A 91 3.29 -46.40 -43.36
CA ASP A 91 2.57 -46.18 -42.11
C ASP A 91 3.00 -44.84 -41.51
N THR A 92 2.01 -44.01 -41.21
CA THR A 92 2.17 -42.83 -40.37
C THR A 92 1.39 -43.05 -39.08
N PHE A 93 1.91 -42.58 -37.96
CA PHE A 93 1.23 -42.73 -36.68
C PHE A 93 1.15 -41.39 -35.97
N ARG A 94 0.07 -41.20 -35.22
CA ARG A 94 -0.12 -40.05 -34.32
C ARG A 94 -0.31 -40.57 -32.92
N LYS A 95 0.50 -40.03 -31.99
CA LYS A 95 0.39 -40.32 -30.56
C LYS A 95 -0.63 -39.38 -29.93
N VAL A 96 -1.51 -39.93 -29.11
CA VAL A 96 -2.51 -39.18 -28.34
C VAL A 96 -2.34 -39.51 -26.87
N ASP A 97 -2.25 -38.49 -26.03
CA ASP A 97 -2.22 -38.64 -24.58
C ASP A 97 -3.66 -38.79 -24.06
N LEU A 98 -3.89 -39.79 -23.19
CA LEU A 98 -5.20 -40.04 -22.58
C LEU A 98 -5.37 -39.39 -21.21
N ARG A 99 -4.32 -38.73 -20.68
CA ARG A 99 -4.38 -38.09 -19.36
C ARG A 99 -5.28 -36.87 -19.37
N THR A 100 -5.80 -36.54 -18.19
CA THR A 100 -6.51 -35.28 -17.96
C THR A 100 -5.54 -34.12 -18.11
N VAL A 101 -5.92 -33.20 -18.99
CA VAL A 101 -5.23 -31.94 -19.25
C VAL A 101 -6.18 -30.79 -18.95
N SER A 102 -5.62 -29.66 -18.55
CA SER A 102 -6.38 -28.44 -18.29
C SER A 102 -5.96 -27.33 -19.26
N PHE A 103 -6.91 -26.55 -19.73
CA PHE A 103 -6.63 -25.26 -20.37
C PHE A 103 -7.39 -24.14 -19.67
N ASP A 104 -6.79 -22.94 -19.68
CA ASP A 104 -7.41 -21.73 -19.20
C ASP A 104 -8.25 -21.08 -20.30
N ILE A 105 -9.46 -20.64 -19.92
CA ILE A 105 -10.29 -19.76 -20.73
C ILE A 105 -9.85 -18.33 -20.42
N PRO A 106 -9.41 -17.55 -21.44
CA PRO A 106 -9.01 -16.15 -21.21
C PRO A 106 -10.20 -15.34 -20.67
N PRO A 107 -9.96 -14.32 -19.82
CA PRO A 107 -11.03 -13.52 -19.22
C PRO A 107 -12.00 -12.98 -20.27
N GLN A 108 -13.30 -13.21 -20.06
CA GLN A 108 -14.38 -12.74 -20.93
C GLN A 108 -15.09 -11.55 -20.27
N GLU A 109 -15.19 -10.44 -20.99
CA GLU A 109 -16.01 -9.30 -20.58
C GLU A 109 -17.45 -9.51 -21.06
N VAL A 110 -18.39 -9.60 -20.10
CA VAL A 110 -19.79 -9.93 -20.37
C VAL A 110 -20.70 -9.02 -19.55
N LEU A 111 -21.82 -8.63 -20.15
CA LEU A 111 -22.92 -7.98 -19.45
C LEU A 111 -23.85 -9.04 -18.87
N THR A 112 -24.03 -9.03 -17.56
CA THR A 112 -24.95 -9.90 -16.82
C THR A 112 -26.41 -9.51 -17.07
N LYS A 113 -27.36 -10.35 -16.62
CA LYS A 113 -28.80 -10.10 -16.74
C LYS A 113 -29.25 -8.78 -16.08
N ASP A 114 -28.57 -8.36 -15.03
CA ASP A 114 -28.78 -7.12 -14.28
C ASP A 114 -27.97 -5.93 -14.83
N SER A 115 -27.44 -6.04 -16.05
CA SER A 115 -26.72 -4.96 -16.73
C SER A 115 -25.43 -4.53 -16.04
N VAL A 116 -24.80 -5.44 -15.29
CA VAL A 116 -23.46 -5.23 -14.72
C VAL A 116 -22.42 -5.86 -15.61
N THR A 117 -21.40 -5.08 -16.00
CA THR A 117 -20.22 -5.58 -16.71
C THR A 117 -19.30 -6.32 -15.75
N ILE A 118 -19.02 -7.59 -16.05
CA ILE A 118 -18.11 -8.43 -15.27
C ILE A 118 -17.04 -9.04 -16.17
N MET A 119 -15.86 -9.29 -15.61
CA MET A 119 -14.82 -10.10 -16.24
C MET A 119 -14.66 -11.41 -15.49
N VAL A 120 -14.85 -12.54 -16.18
CA VAL A 120 -14.77 -13.88 -15.58
C VAL A 120 -13.83 -14.76 -16.38
N ASP A 121 -12.97 -15.48 -15.67
CA ASP A 121 -12.12 -16.55 -16.20
C ASP A 121 -12.48 -17.92 -15.60
N ALA A 122 -12.08 -18.99 -16.30
CA ALA A 122 -12.42 -20.36 -15.93
C ALA A 122 -11.37 -21.36 -16.44
N VAL A 123 -11.34 -22.55 -15.85
CA VAL A 123 -10.47 -23.66 -16.23
C VAL A 123 -11.32 -24.88 -16.56
N VAL A 124 -10.99 -25.56 -17.65
CA VAL A 124 -11.67 -26.80 -18.05
C VAL A 124 -10.69 -27.95 -17.94
N TYR A 125 -11.09 -29.00 -17.21
CA TYR A 125 -10.36 -30.25 -17.11
C TYR A 125 -11.02 -31.28 -18.04
N TYR A 126 -10.25 -31.83 -18.96
CA TYR A 126 -10.76 -32.81 -19.93
C TYR A 126 -9.69 -33.83 -20.27
N ARG A 127 -10.13 -34.97 -20.80
CA ARG A 127 -9.25 -36.00 -21.35
C ARG A 127 -9.80 -36.56 -22.64
N VAL A 128 -8.92 -37.09 -23.48
CA VAL A 128 -9.33 -37.84 -24.66
C VAL A 128 -9.74 -39.24 -24.23
N PHE A 129 -10.99 -39.63 -24.47
CA PHE A 129 -11.46 -41.00 -24.21
C PHE A 129 -11.39 -41.87 -25.47
N ASN A 130 -11.60 -41.28 -26.66
CA ASN A 130 -11.52 -41.98 -27.94
C ASN A 130 -10.49 -41.29 -28.87
N PRO A 131 -9.25 -41.79 -28.93
CA PRO A 131 -8.18 -41.18 -29.71
C PRO A 131 -8.40 -41.30 -31.23
N THR A 132 -9.14 -42.31 -31.71
CA THR A 132 -9.45 -42.46 -33.14
C THR A 132 -10.41 -41.35 -33.59
N VAL A 133 -11.47 -41.10 -32.82
CA VAL A 133 -12.46 -40.05 -33.13
C VAL A 133 -11.85 -38.65 -33.01
N SER A 134 -10.99 -38.43 -32.01
CA SER A 134 -10.33 -37.14 -31.77
C SER A 134 -9.43 -36.67 -32.90
N ILE A 135 -8.88 -37.58 -33.71
CA ILE A 135 -8.03 -37.22 -34.85
C ILE A 135 -8.85 -37.12 -36.15
N THR A 136 -9.95 -37.87 -36.28
CA THR A 136 -10.62 -38.03 -37.57
C THR A 136 -11.83 -37.13 -37.75
N LYS A 137 -12.55 -36.79 -36.66
CA LYS A 137 -13.75 -35.96 -36.75
C LYS A 137 -13.49 -34.46 -36.64
N VAL A 138 -12.36 -34.04 -36.09
CA VAL A 138 -11.99 -32.62 -35.91
C VAL A 138 -10.51 -32.42 -36.19
N GLU A 139 -10.15 -31.33 -36.87
CA GLU A 139 -8.77 -30.97 -37.20
C GLU A 139 -7.89 -30.83 -35.95
N ASN A 140 -8.39 -30.13 -34.92
CA ASN A 140 -7.76 -30.02 -33.62
C ASN A 140 -8.83 -30.01 -32.51
N ALA A 141 -9.02 -31.16 -31.87
CA ALA A 141 -10.05 -31.35 -30.84
C ALA A 141 -9.83 -30.46 -29.61
N ASN A 142 -8.57 -30.19 -29.23
CA ASN A 142 -8.24 -29.32 -28.10
C ASN A 142 -8.64 -27.87 -28.37
N TYR A 143 -8.28 -27.35 -29.55
CA TYR A 143 -8.61 -25.98 -29.96
C TYR A 143 -10.13 -25.79 -30.13
N ALA A 144 -10.81 -26.75 -30.77
CA ALA A 144 -12.27 -26.71 -30.92
C ALA A 144 -13.00 -26.71 -29.57
N THR A 145 -12.52 -27.51 -28.61
CA THR A 145 -13.06 -27.54 -27.24
C THR A 145 -12.83 -26.23 -26.50
N GLN A 146 -11.66 -25.59 -26.68
CA GLN A 146 -11.36 -24.29 -26.09
C GLN A 146 -12.28 -23.18 -26.62
N MET A 147 -12.50 -23.13 -27.94
CA MET A 147 -13.41 -22.15 -28.55
C MET A 147 -14.87 -22.35 -28.14
N LEU A 148 -15.29 -23.61 -28.04
CA LEU A 148 -16.62 -23.96 -27.55
C LEU A 148 -16.78 -23.52 -26.08
N ALA A 149 -15.78 -23.80 -25.24
CA ALA A 149 -15.80 -23.41 -23.83
C ALA A 149 -15.89 -21.89 -23.64
N GLN A 150 -15.15 -21.10 -24.43
CA GLN A 150 -15.26 -19.64 -24.43
C GLN A 150 -16.69 -19.16 -24.75
N THR A 151 -17.30 -19.74 -25.79
CA THR A 151 -18.63 -19.35 -26.24
C THR A 151 -19.72 -19.74 -25.22
N THR A 152 -19.61 -20.94 -24.65
CA THR A 152 -20.53 -21.42 -23.61
C THR A 152 -20.44 -20.58 -22.34
N LEU A 153 -19.22 -20.23 -21.90
CA LEU A 153 -19.01 -19.38 -20.72
C LEU A 153 -19.68 -18.01 -20.92
N ARG A 154 -19.45 -17.37 -22.06
CA ARG A 154 -20.04 -16.07 -22.39
C ARG A 154 -21.57 -16.11 -22.40
N ASN A 155 -22.15 -17.14 -23.00
CA ASN A 155 -23.61 -17.29 -23.06
C ASN A 155 -24.23 -17.53 -21.68
N MET A 156 -23.62 -18.39 -20.85
CA MET A 156 -24.13 -18.67 -19.52
C MET A 156 -24.08 -17.45 -18.61
N LEU A 157 -22.96 -16.72 -18.59
CA LEU A 157 -22.80 -15.51 -17.78
C LEU A 157 -23.81 -14.41 -18.15
N GLY A 158 -24.20 -14.31 -19.43
CA GLY A 158 -25.21 -13.34 -19.87
C GLY A 158 -26.65 -13.66 -19.42
N THR A 159 -26.94 -14.91 -19.02
CA THR A 159 -28.29 -15.34 -18.61
C THR A 159 -28.55 -15.25 -17.10
N LYS A 160 -27.51 -15.06 -16.30
CA LYS A 160 -27.56 -15.02 -14.82
C LYS A 160 -27.35 -13.60 -14.28
N SER A 161 -27.86 -13.35 -13.07
CA SER A 161 -27.61 -12.08 -12.36
C SER A 161 -26.26 -12.12 -11.63
N LEU A 162 -25.67 -10.97 -11.31
CA LEU A 162 -24.42 -10.90 -10.55
C LEU A 162 -24.51 -11.63 -9.20
N ALA A 163 -25.63 -11.48 -8.49
CA ALA A 163 -25.83 -12.12 -7.19
C ALA A 163 -25.83 -13.65 -7.29
N ASP A 164 -26.50 -14.19 -8.30
CA ASP A 164 -26.53 -15.64 -8.56
C ASP A 164 -25.14 -16.16 -8.96
N ILE A 165 -24.40 -15.37 -9.75
CA ILE A 165 -23.02 -15.71 -10.15
C ILE A 165 -22.08 -15.78 -8.95
N LEU A 166 -22.26 -14.90 -7.96
CA LEU A 166 -21.44 -14.88 -6.75
C LEU A 166 -21.84 -15.95 -5.74
N LYS A 167 -23.12 -16.32 -5.66
CA LYS A 167 -23.68 -17.24 -4.68
C LYS A 167 -23.60 -18.70 -5.10
N ASP A 168 -23.92 -19.01 -6.37
CA ASP A 168 -24.18 -20.37 -6.86
C ASP A 168 -23.14 -20.80 -7.91
N ARG A 169 -21.84 -20.66 -7.60
CA ARG A 169 -20.73 -21.00 -8.52
C ARG A 169 -20.66 -22.48 -8.91
N GLU A 170 -21.07 -23.37 -7.99
CA GLU A 170 -21.06 -24.83 -8.21
C GLU A 170 -22.11 -25.24 -9.24
N GLU A 171 -23.35 -24.74 -9.12
CA GLU A 171 -24.44 -25.04 -10.05
C GLU A 171 -24.11 -24.62 -11.49
N MET A 172 -23.47 -23.45 -11.65
CA MET A 172 -23.04 -22.99 -12.98
C MET A 172 -21.93 -23.86 -13.57
N SER A 173 -21.03 -24.34 -12.73
CA SER A 173 -19.93 -25.21 -13.16
C SER A 173 -20.46 -26.55 -13.66
N GLU A 174 -21.43 -27.16 -12.95
CA GLU A 174 -22.11 -28.39 -13.37
C GLU A 174 -22.92 -28.21 -14.67
N GLN A 175 -23.66 -27.10 -14.79
CA GLN A 175 -24.40 -26.79 -16.01
C GLN A 175 -23.46 -26.61 -17.21
N MET A 176 -22.34 -25.93 -17.03
CA MET A 176 -21.34 -25.73 -18.09
C MET A 176 -20.67 -27.03 -18.49
N GLU A 177 -20.34 -27.90 -17.52
CA GLU A 177 -19.81 -29.24 -17.78
C GLU A 177 -20.76 -30.05 -18.66
N SER A 178 -22.05 -30.10 -18.31
CA SER A 178 -23.05 -30.84 -19.07
C SER A 178 -23.16 -30.37 -20.52
N VAL A 179 -23.17 -29.04 -20.75
CA VAL A 179 -23.25 -28.46 -22.09
C VAL A 179 -21.99 -28.76 -22.90
N LEU A 180 -20.81 -28.63 -22.29
CA LEU A 180 -19.54 -28.90 -22.97
C LEU A 180 -19.34 -30.38 -23.26
N TYR A 181 -19.73 -31.27 -22.36
CA TYR A 181 -19.64 -32.71 -22.57
C TYR A 181 -20.54 -33.17 -23.72
N ALA A 182 -21.78 -32.67 -23.81
CA ALA A 182 -22.71 -33.05 -24.86
C ALA A 182 -22.15 -32.80 -26.28
N ALA A 183 -21.43 -31.70 -26.48
CA ALA A 183 -20.81 -31.38 -27.76
C ALA A 183 -19.44 -32.05 -27.96
N SER A 184 -18.57 -32.04 -26.94
CA SER A 184 -17.20 -32.57 -27.02
C SER A 184 -17.15 -34.11 -27.09
N LYS A 185 -18.19 -34.82 -26.64
CA LYS A 185 -18.34 -36.28 -26.77
C LYS A 185 -18.23 -36.73 -28.23
N ASN A 186 -18.76 -35.94 -29.17
CA ASN A 186 -18.66 -36.21 -30.62
C ASN A 186 -17.22 -36.09 -31.17
N TRP A 187 -16.32 -35.42 -30.45
CA TRP A 187 -14.92 -35.24 -30.80
C TRP A 187 -14.00 -36.22 -30.04
N GLY A 188 -14.56 -37.18 -29.30
CA GLY A 188 -13.76 -38.14 -28.53
C GLY A 188 -13.15 -37.56 -27.25
N ILE A 189 -13.63 -36.40 -26.80
CA ILE A 189 -13.21 -35.72 -25.56
C ILE A 189 -14.27 -35.93 -24.48
N LYS A 190 -13.81 -36.23 -23.26
CA LYS A 190 -14.64 -36.21 -22.04
C LYS A 190 -14.19 -35.04 -21.17
N VAL A 191 -15.08 -34.08 -20.96
CA VAL A 191 -14.92 -33.03 -19.94
C VAL A 191 -15.22 -33.66 -18.58
N GLU A 192 -14.32 -33.50 -17.63
CA GLU A 192 -14.43 -34.11 -16.29
C GLU A 192 -14.94 -33.13 -15.24
N ARG A 193 -14.61 -31.84 -15.39
CA ARG A 193 -15.13 -30.74 -14.56
C ARG A 193 -14.76 -29.39 -15.18
N VAL A 194 -15.53 -28.38 -14.81
CA VAL A 194 -15.26 -26.96 -15.11
C VAL A 194 -15.16 -26.21 -13.79
N GLU A 195 -14.16 -25.33 -13.64
CA GLU A 195 -14.00 -24.51 -12.43
C GLU A 195 -13.94 -23.03 -12.82
N LEU A 196 -14.86 -22.23 -12.28
CA LEU A 196 -14.83 -20.77 -12.40
C LEU A 196 -13.78 -20.20 -11.44
N LYS A 197 -12.91 -19.32 -11.94
CA LYS A 197 -11.84 -18.69 -11.15
C LYS A 197 -12.35 -17.43 -10.42
N ASP A 198 -12.05 -16.25 -10.95
CA ASP A 198 -12.36 -14.98 -10.31
C ASP A 198 -13.36 -14.16 -11.13
N VAL A 199 -14.33 -13.57 -10.44
CA VAL A 199 -15.26 -12.60 -11.02
C VAL A 199 -14.75 -11.21 -10.66
N LYS A 200 -14.13 -10.52 -11.62
CA LYS A 200 -13.65 -9.15 -11.45
C LYS A 200 -14.79 -8.17 -11.75
N LEU A 201 -15.10 -7.35 -10.75
CA LEU A 201 -16.07 -6.26 -10.82
C LEU A 201 -15.36 -4.95 -11.17
N PRO A 202 -16.06 -4.00 -11.81
CA PRO A 202 -15.59 -2.62 -11.92
C PRO A 202 -15.30 -2.05 -10.53
N THR A 203 -14.17 -1.38 -10.38
CA THR A 203 -13.69 -0.85 -9.08
C THR A 203 -14.68 0.11 -8.44
N THR A 204 -15.48 0.82 -9.25
CA THR A 204 -16.56 1.70 -8.81
C THR A 204 -17.68 0.93 -8.10
N LEU A 205 -18.17 -0.15 -8.69
CA LEU A 205 -19.24 -0.98 -8.12
C LEU A 205 -18.73 -1.77 -6.90
N GLN A 206 -17.50 -2.28 -6.96
CA GLN A 206 -16.90 -3.01 -5.84
C GLN A 206 -16.81 -2.14 -4.58
N ARG A 207 -16.45 -0.86 -4.72
CA ARG A 207 -16.43 0.10 -3.60
C ARG A 207 -17.84 0.40 -3.08
N ALA A 208 -18.81 0.58 -3.96
CA ALA A 208 -20.20 0.83 -3.56
C ALA A 208 -20.79 -0.35 -2.79
N MET A 209 -20.61 -1.59 -3.28
CA MET A 209 -21.06 -2.81 -2.61
C MET A 209 -20.32 -3.04 -1.29
N ALA A 210 -19.01 -2.75 -1.22
CA ALA A 210 -18.24 -2.86 0.01
C ALA A 210 -18.74 -1.85 1.06
N ALA A 211 -18.99 -0.60 0.66
CA ALA A 211 -19.53 0.43 1.55
C ALA A 211 -20.94 0.10 2.05
N GLU A 212 -21.82 -0.42 1.18
CA GLU A 212 -23.17 -0.88 1.58
C GLU A 212 -23.11 -2.07 2.54
N ALA A 213 -22.25 -3.05 2.26
CA ALA A 213 -22.07 -4.22 3.11
C ALA A 213 -21.47 -3.85 4.49
N GLU A 214 -20.52 -2.92 4.51
CA GLU A 214 -19.93 -2.37 5.74
C GLU A 214 -20.97 -1.61 6.55
N ALA A 215 -21.72 -0.70 5.93
CA ALA A 215 -22.81 0.03 6.60
C ALA A 215 -23.87 -0.91 7.19
N THR A 216 -24.24 -1.98 6.48
CA THR A 216 -25.20 -2.98 6.96
C THR A 216 -24.65 -3.81 8.12
N ARG A 217 -23.35 -4.18 8.05
CA ARG A 217 -22.66 -4.90 9.13
C ARG A 217 -22.53 -4.04 10.39
N ASP A 218 -22.15 -2.77 10.23
CA ASP A 218 -22.01 -1.81 11.32
C ASP A 218 -23.37 -1.51 11.97
N ALA A 219 -24.42 -1.35 11.18
CA ALA A 219 -25.78 -1.17 11.70
C ALA A 219 -26.21 -2.38 12.54
N ARG A 220 -25.98 -3.61 12.06
CA ARG A 220 -26.29 -4.84 12.81
C ARG A 220 -25.44 -4.99 14.07
N ALA A 221 -24.14 -4.68 13.98
CA ALA A 221 -23.24 -4.73 15.13
C ALA A 221 -23.65 -3.75 16.22
N LYS A 222 -24.06 -2.53 15.86
CA LYS A 222 -24.58 -1.53 16.80
C LYS A 222 -25.87 -1.97 17.50
N VAL A 223 -26.80 -2.60 16.78
CA VAL A 223 -28.03 -3.16 17.39
C VAL A 223 -27.68 -4.25 18.41
N ILE A 224 -26.79 -5.18 18.05
CA ILE A 224 -26.37 -6.27 18.94
C ILE A 224 -25.62 -5.73 20.16
N ALA A 225 -24.74 -4.74 19.97
CA ALA A 225 -24.03 -4.08 21.05
C ALA A 225 -24.99 -3.35 22.00
N ALA A 226 -25.96 -2.61 21.47
CA ALA A 226 -26.96 -1.90 22.27
C ALA A 226 -27.85 -2.88 23.09
N GLU A 227 -28.26 -3.99 22.49
CA GLU A 227 -28.98 -5.06 23.21
C GLU A 227 -28.11 -5.72 24.29
N GLY A 228 -26.82 -5.92 24.00
CA GLY A 228 -25.83 -6.44 24.94
C GLY A 228 -25.60 -5.51 26.13
N GLU A 229 -25.41 -4.22 25.89
CA GLU A 229 -25.25 -3.18 26.91
C GLU A 229 -26.49 -3.03 27.77
N MET A 230 -27.69 -3.07 27.19
CA MET A 230 -28.94 -3.00 27.94
C MET A 230 -29.11 -4.19 28.89
N LYS A 231 -28.71 -5.39 28.48
CA LYS A 231 -28.70 -6.58 29.34
C LYS A 231 -27.63 -6.49 30.43
N ALA A 232 -26.41 -6.06 30.07
CA ALA A 232 -25.32 -5.88 31.02
C ALA A 232 -25.63 -4.81 32.07
N SER A 233 -26.23 -3.68 31.67
CA SER A 233 -26.62 -2.59 32.57
C SER A 233 -27.70 -3.00 33.56
N ARG A 234 -28.68 -3.82 33.14
CA ARG A 234 -29.67 -4.38 34.08
C ARG A 234 -29.02 -5.30 35.12
N ALA A 235 -28.13 -6.18 34.68
CA ALA A 235 -27.41 -7.07 35.58
C ALA A 235 -26.49 -6.30 36.55
N LEU A 236 -25.80 -5.26 36.06
CA LEU A 236 -24.98 -4.39 36.90
C LEU A 236 -25.81 -3.57 37.88
N LYS A 237 -26.99 -3.09 37.49
CA LYS A 237 -27.91 -2.40 38.39
C LYS A 237 -28.40 -3.31 39.50
N GLU A 238 -28.84 -4.52 39.17
CA GLU A 238 -29.27 -5.51 40.17
C GLU A 238 -28.11 -5.86 41.13
N ALA A 239 -26.89 -6.01 40.61
CA ALA A 239 -25.70 -6.23 41.43
C ALA A 239 -25.38 -5.02 42.33
N ALA A 240 -25.50 -3.80 41.82
CA ALA A 240 -25.27 -2.57 42.59
C ALA A 240 -26.31 -2.36 43.68
N ASP A 241 -27.59 -2.63 43.41
CA ASP A 241 -28.67 -2.56 44.40
C ASP A 241 -28.41 -3.54 45.56
N VAL A 242 -28.01 -4.78 45.25
CA VAL A 242 -27.61 -5.78 46.26
C VAL A 242 -26.35 -5.37 47.02
N MET A 243 -25.36 -4.78 46.35
CA MET A 243 -24.13 -4.28 47.01
C MET A 243 -24.39 -3.07 47.91
N SER A 244 -25.39 -2.25 47.60
CA SER A 244 -25.81 -1.09 48.40
C SER A 244 -26.44 -1.49 49.73
N GLU A 245 -27.12 -2.64 49.77
CA GLU A 245 -27.72 -3.18 51.00
C GLU A 245 -26.68 -3.55 52.07
N SER A 246 -25.40 -3.71 51.70
CA SER A 246 -24.33 -4.10 52.62
C SER A 246 -23.03 -3.32 52.32
N PRO A 247 -22.69 -2.27 53.11
CA PRO A 247 -21.52 -1.43 52.85
C PRO A 247 -20.17 -2.19 52.83
N SER A 248 -20.09 -3.37 53.47
CA SER A 248 -18.91 -4.24 53.39
C SER A 248 -18.70 -4.91 52.02
N ALA A 249 -19.74 -5.00 51.18
CA ALA A 249 -19.67 -5.61 49.85
C ALA A 249 -18.88 -4.74 48.86
N LEU A 250 -19.01 -3.41 48.94
CA LEU A 250 -18.20 -2.45 48.18
C LEU A 250 -16.71 -2.58 48.52
N GLN A 251 -16.39 -2.73 49.80
CA GLN A 251 -15.03 -2.90 50.28
C GLN A 251 -14.42 -4.24 49.82
N LEU A 252 -15.21 -5.32 49.81
CA LEU A 252 -14.80 -6.61 49.24
C LEU A 252 -14.59 -6.55 47.72
N ARG A 253 -15.48 -5.87 46.98
CA ARG A 253 -15.32 -5.67 45.54
C ARG A 253 -14.07 -4.89 45.21
N TYR A 254 -13.77 -3.83 45.99
CA TYR A 254 -12.54 -3.06 45.87
C TYR A 254 -11.29 -3.95 46.05
N MET A 255 -11.28 -4.83 47.07
CA MET A 255 -10.17 -5.77 47.31
C MET A 255 -10.04 -6.84 46.21
N GLN A 256 -11.14 -7.30 45.62
CA GLN A 256 -11.11 -8.23 44.48
C GLN A 256 -10.51 -7.58 43.24
N THR A 257 -10.92 -6.36 42.90
CA THR A 257 -10.34 -5.61 41.77
C THR A 257 -8.83 -5.42 41.96
N LEU A 258 -8.36 -5.16 43.19
CA LEU A 258 -6.93 -5.09 43.49
C LEU A 258 -6.19 -6.41 43.23
N THR A 259 -6.84 -7.54 43.49
CA THR A 259 -6.24 -8.87 43.28
C THR A 259 -6.16 -9.22 41.79
N GLU A 260 -7.17 -8.84 41.01
CA GLU A 260 -7.16 -9.00 39.55
C GLU A 260 -6.06 -8.14 38.89
N ILE A 261 -5.96 -6.87 39.28
CA ILE A 261 -4.89 -5.96 38.81
C ILE A 261 -3.49 -6.48 39.20
N ALA A 262 -3.34 -7.02 40.41
CA ALA A 262 -2.08 -7.61 40.85
C ALA A 262 -1.71 -8.90 40.07
N SER A 263 -2.69 -9.61 39.50
CA SER A 263 -2.45 -10.83 38.72
C SER A 263 -1.91 -10.54 37.31
N GLU A 264 -2.20 -9.36 36.73
CA GLU A 264 -1.82 -8.98 35.37
C GLU A 264 -0.33 -8.58 35.21
N ARG A 265 0.52 -8.73 36.24
CA ARG A 265 1.97 -8.43 36.20
C ARG A 265 2.33 -7.01 35.72
N ASN A 266 1.47 -6.01 35.92
CA ASN A 266 1.87 -4.61 35.79
C ASN A 266 2.59 -4.15 37.07
N SER A 267 3.84 -3.70 36.92
CA SER A 267 4.74 -3.34 38.04
C SER A 267 4.50 -1.95 38.66
N THR A 268 3.39 -1.29 38.32
CA THR A 268 3.04 0.04 38.85
C THR A 268 1.55 0.08 39.21
N ILE A 269 1.23 0.05 40.49
CA ILE A 269 -0.13 0.21 41.02
C ILE A 269 -0.28 1.69 41.43
N VAL A 270 -1.08 2.46 40.69
CA VAL A 270 -1.35 3.87 41.01
C VAL A 270 -2.46 3.94 42.06
N PHE A 271 -2.10 4.43 43.24
CA PHE A 271 -3.00 4.73 44.35
C PHE A 271 -3.67 6.09 44.10
N PRO A 272 -5.02 6.23 44.11
CA PRO A 272 -5.65 7.51 44.36
C PRO A 272 -5.66 7.73 45.88
N LEU A 273 -4.64 8.39 46.41
CA LEU A 273 -4.73 9.01 47.73
C LEU A 273 -5.57 10.29 47.61
N PRO A 274 -6.39 10.65 48.61
CA PRO A 274 -7.07 11.95 48.63
C PRO A 274 -6.03 13.07 48.59
N ILE A 275 -6.13 13.95 47.58
CA ILE A 275 -5.14 14.96 47.21
C ILE A 275 -5.28 16.25 48.05
N ASP A 276 -5.80 16.16 49.27
CA ASP A 276 -5.74 17.31 50.17
C ASP A 276 -4.47 17.15 51.01
N PHE A 277 -3.56 18.12 50.89
CA PHE A 277 -2.19 18.17 51.45
C PHE A 277 -1.09 17.65 50.51
N ILE A 278 -0.59 18.51 49.62
CA ILE A 278 0.82 18.92 49.50
C ILE A 278 0.94 19.98 48.37
N CYS A 279 1.66 21.05 48.69
CA CYS A 279 2.05 22.22 47.88
C CYS A 279 1.04 23.39 47.79
N GLU A 280 1.50 24.55 48.25
CA GLU A 280 0.95 25.87 47.87
C GLU A 280 1.19 26.05 46.36
N ASP A 281 0.14 25.80 45.59
CA ASP A 281 0.10 26.06 44.15
C ASP A 281 0.01 27.59 43.91
N SER A 282 0.93 28.10 43.12
CA SER A 282 0.53 29.04 42.08
C SER A 282 -0.16 28.20 41.00
N ASP A 283 -1.49 28.22 40.95
CA ASP A 283 -2.28 27.41 40.02
C ASP A 283 -1.75 27.53 38.57
N CYS A 284 -1.21 26.44 38.02
CA CYS A 284 -0.86 26.36 36.61
C CYS A 284 -2.12 26.08 35.78
N ASP A 285 -2.32 26.83 34.70
CA ASP A 285 -3.43 26.58 33.79
C ASP A 285 -3.12 25.39 32.88
N ASN A 286 -3.71 24.24 33.23
CA ASN A 286 -3.61 23.05 32.40
C ASN A 286 -4.46 23.16 31.14
N PHE A 287 -3.98 22.51 30.09
CA PHE A 287 -4.73 22.29 28.85
C PHE A 287 -6.05 21.58 29.17
N THR A 288 -7.14 22.01 28.52
CA THR A 288 -8.47 21.44 28.78
C THR A 288 -8.47 19.94 28.48
N ASP A 289 -8.64 19.10 29.49
CA ASP A 289 -8.87 17.67 29.36
C ASP A 289 -10.36 17.40 29.51
N LEU A 290 -10.96 16.73 28.52
CA LEU A 290 -12.39 16.46 28.48
C LEU A 290 -12.61 14.96 28.54
N ASP A 291 -13.59 14.56 29.34
CA ASP A 291 -13.97 13.15 29.41
C ASP A 291 -14.67 12.71 28.12
N PHE A 292 -14.67 11.40 27.89
CA PHE A 292 -15.31 10.82 26.71
C PHE A 292 -16.81 11.16 26.62
N HIS A 293 -17.49 11.31 27.76
CA HIS A 293 -18.91 11.71 27.80
C HIS A 293 -19.13 13.13 27.26
N GLU A 294 -18.26 14.08 27.62
CA GLU A 294 -18.31 15.45 27.12
C GLU A 294 -18.00 15.49 25.61
N SER A 295 -17.02 14.70 25.19
CA SER A 295 -16.67 14.53 23.77
C SER A 295 -17.82 13.88 22.96
N PHE A 296 -18.62 13.02 23.59
CA PHE A 296 -19.77 12.34 22.98
C PHE A 296 -20.99 13.27 22.83
N MET A 297 -21.38 13.97 23.91
CA MET A 297 -22.51 14.91 23.85
C MET A 297 -22.18 16.17 23.03
N GLY A 298 -20.90 16.51 22.94
CA GLY A 298 -20.41 17.75 22.35
C GLY A 298 -20.49 18.91 23.33
N THR A 299 -19.46 19.75 23.32
CA THR A 299 -19.37 20.97 24.13
C THR A 299 -19.55 22.23 23.27
N TYR A 300 -19.70 23.38 23.93
CA TYR A 300 -19.71 24.68 23.24
C TYR A 300 -18.29 25.09 22.84
N LEU A 301 -18.16 25.85 21.75
CA LEU A 301 -16.87 26.40 21.34
C LEU A 301 -16.35 27.38 22.39
N TYR A 302 -15.20 27.07 22.97
CA TYR A 302 -14.47 27.94 23.88
C TYR A 302 -12.99 27.86 23.54
N VAL A 303 -12.35 29.02 23.36
CA VAL A 303 -10.96 29.15 22.95
C VAL A 303 -10.19 29.80 24.08
N ARG A 304 -9.19 29.11 24.60
CA ARG A 304 -8.22 29.60 25.60
C ARG A 304 -6.87 29.80 24.92
N LEU A 305 -6.12 30.80 25.37
CA LEU A 305 -4.76 31.05 24.93
C LEU A 305 -3.83 30.77 26.11
N LEU A 306 -3.05 29.70 26.03
CA LEU A 306 -2.08 29.37 27.07
C LEU A 306 -0.71 29.94 26.68
N LEU A 307 -0.23 30.90 27.47
CA LEU A 307 1.04 31.59 27.26
C LEU A 307 2.19 30.82 27.89
N TYR A 308 3.19 30.58 27.05
CA TYR A 308 4.50 30.08 27.43
C TYR A 308 5.59 31.03 26.95
N THR A 309 6.58 31.22 27.80
CA THR A 309 7.80 31.98 27.52
C THR A 309 8.99 31.22 28.11
N ARG A 310 10.21 31.71 27.85
CA ARG A 310 11.42 31.14 28.48
C ARG A 310 11.39 31.15 30.02
N ALA A 311 10.54 31.98 30.63
CA ALA A 311 10.41 32.06 32.08
C ALA A 311 9.45 31.00 32.68
N ASN A 312 8.54 30.42 31.88
CA ASN A 312 7.46 29.54 32.36
C ASN A 312 7.18 28.37 31.41
N LEU A 313 8.21 27.60 31.04
CA LEU A 313 8.07 26.50 30.07
C LEU A 313 7.27 25.30 30.57
N GLU A 314 7.24 25.09 31.90
CA GLU A 314 6.54 23.96 32.53
C GLU A 314 5.09 24.31 32.96
N CYS A 315 4.75 25.59 32.97
CA CYS A 315 3.50 26.10 33.55
C CYS A 315 2.91 27.16 32.64
N GLY A 316 1.96 26.75 31.80
CA GLY A 316 1.20 27.66 30.96
C GLY A 316 0.31 28.58 31.80
N GLN A 317 0.23 29.85 31.42
CA GLN A 317 -0.69 30.80 32.04
C GLN A 317 -1.76 31.19 31.04
N GLU A 318 -3.03 31.18 31.46
CA GLU A 318 -4.11 31.63 30.59
C GLU A 318 -4.01 33.14 30.32
N LEU A 319 -3.88 33.49 29.05
CA LEU A 319 -3.84 34.86 28.59
C LEU A 319 -5.26 35.32 28.23
N LEU A 320 -5.77 36.28 28.99
CA LEU A 320 -7.10 36.84 28.76
C LEU A 320 -7.15 37.69 27.48
N HIS A 321 -8.14 37.41 26.62
CA HIS A 321 -8.29 38.05 25.31
C HIS A 321 -8.43 39.59 25.37
N HIS A 322 -9.02 40.13 26.45
CA HIS A 322 -9.31 41.57 26.58
C HIS A 322 -8.37 42.34 27.52
N ASN A 323 -7.43 41.68 28.20
CA ASN A 323 -6.50 42.28 29.18
C ASN A 323 -5.07 41.71 29.09
N PHE A 324 -4.69 41.16 27.95
CA PHE A 324 -3.40 40.48 27.77
C PHE A 324 -2.16 41.35 28.06
N THR A 325 -2.29 42.68 28.02
CA THR A 325 -1.20 43.61 28.37
C THR A 325 -0.89 43.67 29.87
N GLN A 326 -1.81 43.18 30.71
CA GLN A 326 -1.59 43.10 32.16
C GLN A 326 -0.74 41.89 32.55
N GLU A 327 -0.60 40.90 31.66
CA GLU A 327 0.21 39.73 31.98
C GLU A 327 1.71 40.04 31.87
N PRO A 328 2.47 39.96 32.97
CA PRO A 328 3.85 40.43 33.02
C PRO A 328 4.80 39.61 32.16
N LEU A 329 4.45 38.36 31.86
CA LEU A 329 5.23 37.49 30.98
C LEU A 329 4.98 37.77 29.50
N PHE A 330 3.87 38.43 29.13
CA PHE A 330 3.54 38.72 27.75
C PHE A 330 4.20 40.02 27.28
N ASN A 331 4.87 39.98 26.12
CA ASN A 331 5.46 41.18 25.54
C ASN A 331 5.07 41.33 24.07
N VAL A 332 4.21 42.31 23.79
CA VAL A 332 3.65 42.61 22.46
C VAL A 332 4.73 42.85 21.39
N THR A 333 5.90 43.36 21.78
CA THR A 333 6.99 43.66 20.83
C THR A 333 7.82 42.42 20.45
N ARG A 334 7.69 41.31 21.18
CA ARG A 334 8.38 40.05 20.87
C ARG A 334 7.66 39.31 19.73
N PRO A 335 8.41 38.56 18.90
CA PRO A 335 7.81 37.62 17.96
C PRO A 335 6.85 36.68 18.69
N THR A 336 5.75 36.32 18.04
CA THR A 336 4.71 35.50 18.67
C THR A 336 4.41 34.30 17.78
N THR A 337 4.54 33.09 18.34
CA THR A 337 4.22 31.84 17.64
C THR A 337 2.96 31.25 18.24
N PHE A 338 1.94 31.04 17.42
CA PHE A 338 0.71 30.34 17.81
C PHE A 338 0.82 28.86 17.44
N VAL A 339 0.47 27.98 18.38
CA VAL A 339 0.44 26.53 18.18
C VAL A 339 -1.01 26.07 18.26
N ILE A 340 -1.57 25.61 17.15
CA ILE A 340 -3.00 25.31 16.99
C ILE A 340 -3.16 23.81 16.73
N HIS A 341 -3.75 23.09 17.69
CA HIS A 341 -4.03 21.66 17.54
C HIS A 341 -5.24 21.41 16.62
N GLY A 342 -5.45 20.15 16.24
CA GLY A 342 -6.56 19.73 15.39
C GLY A 342 -7.67 18.97 16.12
N TYR A 343 -8.35 18.09 15.39
CA TYR A 343 -9.47 17.26 15.86
C TYR A 343 -9.09 16.33 17.03
N ARG A 344 -9.93 16.25 18.07
CA ARG A 344 -9.66 15.50 19.31
C ARG A 344 -10.86 14.63 19.73
N PRO A 345 -11.15 13.51 19.05
CA PRO A 345 -12.38 12.74 19.29
C PRO A 345 -12.52 12.17 20.71
N THR A 346 -11.41 12.09 21.47
CA THR A 346 -11.40 11.59 22.86
C THR A 346 -11.32 12.68 23.92
N GLY A 347 -11.19 13.96 23.55
CA GLY A 347 -11.06 15.05 24.51
C GLY A 347 -9.70 15.15 25.21
N ALA A 348 -8.87 14.11 25.19
CA ALA A 348 -7.53 14.15 25.80
C ALA A 348 -6.65 15.28 25.22
N PRO A 349 -5.69 15.83 25.99
CA PRO A 349 -4.68 16.79 25.52
C PRO A 349 -3.65 16.20 24.53
N PRO A 350 -3.07 16.99 23.61
CA PRO A 350 -2.00 16.51 22.74
C PRO A 350 -0.68 16.32 23.49
N ILE A 351 -0.13 15.10 23.43
CA ILE A 351 1.11 14.71 24.14
C ILE A 351 2.37 15.48 23.71
N TRP A 352 2.32 16.20 22.59
CA TRP A 352 3.45 16.89 21.98
C TRP A 352 3.53 18.38 22.33
N ILE A 353 2.54 18.95 23.01
CA ILE A 353 2.49 20.38 23.35
C ILE A 353 3.71 20.79 24.18
N ASN A 354 4.01 20.05 25.24
CA ASN A 354 5.15 20.38 26.10
C ASN A 354 6.46 20.34 25.29
N HIS A 355 6.65 19.34 24.43
CA HIS A 355 7.85 19.25 23.60
C HIS A 355 7.98 20.41 22.61
N ILE A 356 6.90 20.78 21.89
CA ILE A 356 6.99 21.86 20.90
C ILE A 356 7.26 23.21 21.56
N VAL A 357 6.65 23.48 22.73
CA VAL A 357 6.87 24.71 23.50
C VAL A 357 8.35 24.85 23.88
N HIS A 358 8.94 23.80 24.46
CA HIS A 358 10.35 23.79 24.85
C HIS A 358 11.27 24.02 23.64
N LEU A 359 10.99 23.34 22.53
CA LEU A 359 11.81 23.44 21.33
C LEU A 359 11.69 24.81 20.64
N LEU A 360 10.50 25.42 20.60
CA LEU A 360 10.29 26.77 20.06
C LEU A 360 11.00 27.83 20.92
N ALA A 361 10.90 27.71 22.25
CA ALA A 361 11.58 28.62 23.18
C ALA A 361 13.10 28.57 23.03
N ALA A 362 13.66 27.41 22.64
CA ALA A 362 15.07 27.25 22.34
C ALA A 362 15.49 27.97 21.04
N GLN A 363 14.60 28.13 20.05
CA GLN A 363 14.92 28.80 18.79
C GLN A 363 15.14 30.31 18.95
N LYS A 364 14.18 31.01 19.57
CA LYS A 364 14.21 32.47 19.73
C LYS A 364 13.48 32.87 21.02
N ASP A 365 13.83 34.04 21.57
CA ASP A 365 13.03 34.65 22.63
C ASP A 365 11.75 35.21 22.02
N MET A 366 10.61 34.57 22.35
CA MET A 366 9.31 34.78 21.72
C MET A 366 8.18 34.53 22.73
N ASN A 367 6.98 35.02 22.42
CA ASN A 367 5.75 34.56 23.06
C ASN A 367 5.29 33.29 22.34
N ILE A 368 4.98 32.22 23.09
CA ILE A 368 4.42 30.99 22.53
C ILE A 368 2.99 30.87 23.05
N LEU A 369 2.02 30.94 22.16
CA LEU A 369 0.60 30.88 22.49
C LEU A 369 0.03 29.55 22.01
N VAL A 370 -0.23 28.63 22.94
CA VAL A 370 -0.93 27.39 22.63
C VAL A 370 -2.42 27.70 22.62
N VAL A 371 -3.05 27.48 21.46
CA VAL A 371 -4.48 27.70 21.26
C VAL A 371 -5.22 26.44 21.69
N ASP A 372 -5.81 26.47 22.87
CA ASP A 372 -6.67 25.42 23.39
C ASP A 372 -8.12 25.71 22.98
N TRP A 373 -8.55 25.09 21.90
CA TRP A 373 -9.95 25.08 21.45
C TRP A 373 -10.56 23.69 21.62
N ASN A 374 -10.08 22.91 22.60
CA ASN A 374 -10.41 21.50 22.71
C ASN A 374 -11.91 21.27 22.95
N ARG A 375 -12.62 22.21 23.60
CA ARG A 375 -14.09 22.19 23.70
C ARG A 375 -14.83 22.35 22.34
N GLY A 376 -14.17 22.92 21.34
CA GLY A 376 -14.69 22.95 19.97
C GLY A 376 -14.20 21.78 19.11
N ALA A 377 -13.00 21.27 19.40
CA ALA A 377 -12.33 20.22 18.62
C ALA A 377 -12.71 18.79 19.05
N ALA A 378 -13.13 18.62 20.29
CA ALA A 378 -13.53 17.35 20.88
C ALA A 378 -15.01 17.08 20.64
N ASN A 379 -15.28 16.38 19.55
CA ASN A 379 -16.62 15.96 19.19
C ASN A 379 -16.52 14.64 18.44
N LEU A 380 -17.44 13.69 18.64
CA LEU A 380 -17.48 12.49 17.80
C LEU A 380 -17.95 12.78 16.37
N ASN A 381 -18.74 13.84 16.18
CA ASN A 381 -19.13 14.33 14.88
C ASN A 381 -18.05 15.26 14.33
N TYR A 382 -17.23 14.73 13.42
CA TYR A 382 -16.17 15.49 12.76
C TYR A 382 -16.66 16.78 12.09
N PHE A 383 -17.87 16.79 11.50
CA PHE A 383 -18.40 17.99 10.82
C PHE A 383 -18.64 19.15 11.79
N THR A 384 -18.97 18.86 13.05
CA THR A 384 -19.10 19.90 14.08
C THR A 384 -17.75 20.52 14.41
N ALA A 385 -16.70 19.69 14.53
CA ALA A 385 -15.33 20.19 14.74
C ALA A 385 -14.85 21.02 13.53
N VAL A 386 -15.18 20.61 12.30
CA VAL A 386 -14.93 21.39 11.07
C VAL A 386 -15.66 22.73 11.12
N ALA A 387 -16.95 22.77 11.48
CA ALA A 387 -17.68 24.04 11.57
C ALA A 387 -17.06 24.99 12.62
N ASN A 388 -16.57 24.42 13.73
CA ASN A 388 -15.95 25.18 14.82
C ASN A 388 -14.58 25.78 14.45
N THR A 389 -13.91 25.33 13.38
CA THR A 389 -12.63 25.92 12.96
C THR A 389 -12.79 27.39 12.56
N TRP A 390 -13.90 27.74 11.91
CA TRP A 390 -14.19 29.12 11.53
C TRP A 390 -14.38 30.01 12.77
N GLY A 391 -15.20 29.57 13.73
CA GLY A 391 -15.40 30.31 14.98
C GLY A 391 -14.12 30.48 15.79
N THR A 392 -13.26 29.45 15.79
CA THR A 392 -11.94 29.50 16.43
C THR A 392 -11.04 30.53 15.75
N ALA A 393 -11.01 30.55 14.41
CA ALA A 393 -10.24 31.53 13.65
C ALA A 393 -10.73 32.97 13.90
N VAL A 394 -12.04 33.23 13.88
CA VAL A 394 -12.61 34.56 14.18
C VAL A 394 -12.17 35.06 15.55
N ASN A 395 -12.20 34.18 16.56
CA ASN A 395 -11.80 34.53 17.92
C ASN A 395 -10.32 34.93 18.00
N ILE A 396 -9.43 34.14 17.40
CA ILE A 396 -7.98 34.39 17.42
C ILE A 396 -7.61 35.60 16.55
N THR A 397 -8.28 35.80 15.41
CA THR A 397 -8.11 36.99 14.58
C THR A 397 -8.40 38.26 15.37
N GLY A 398 -9.52 38.30 16.11
CA GLY A 398 -9.85 39.46 16.95
C GLY A 398 -8.81 39.74 18.04
N PHE A 399 -8.17 38.70 18.56
CA PHE A 399 -7.04 38.83 19.48
C PHE A 399 -5.80 39.40 18.78
N ILE A 400 -5.42 38.87 17.61
CA ILE A 400 -4.26 39.36 16.83
C ILE A 400 -4.46 40.82 16.38
N GLU A 401 -5.65 41.21 15.96
CA GLU A 401 -5.97 42.62 15.65
C GLU A 401 -5.81 43.52 16.89
N SER A 402 -6.12 43.01 18.08
CA SER A 402 -5.91 43.73 19.33
C SER A 402 -4.41 43.84 19.66
N MET A 403 -3.62 42.79 19.41
CA MET A 403 -2.17 42.87 19.51
C MET A 403 -1.56 43.88 18.52
N GLU A 404 -2.05 43.93 17.28
CA GLU A 404 -1.59 44.88 16.25
C GLU A 404 -1.85 46.33 16.69
N LYS A 405 -3.02 46.60 17.29
CA LYS A 405 -3.34 47.92 17.87
C LYS A 405 -2.39 48.32 19.01
N GLU A 406 -1.94 47.36 19.80
CA GLU A 406 -0.95 47.55 20.88
C GLU A 406 0.51 47.57 20.38
N GLY A 407 0.72 47.48 19.06
CA GLY A 407 2.03 47.64 18.42
C GLY A 407 2.74 46.34 18.00
N ALA A 408 2.05 45.19 18.00
CA ALA A 408 2.61 43.97 17.45
C ALA A 408 2.74 44.05 15.92
N SER A 409 3.84 43.53 15.38
CA SER A 409 4.00 43.37 13.94
C SER A 409 3.43 42.04 13.46
N LEU A 410 2.48 42.05 12.52
CA LEU A 410 1.95 40.83 11.92
C LEU A 410 3.01 39.99 11.20
N GLU A 411 4.07 40.64 10.68
CA GLU A 411 5.19 39.95 10.04
C GLU A 411 6.01 39.10 11.03
N SER A 412 5.91 39.41 12.32
CA SER A 412 6.57 38.67 13.41
C SER A 412 5.73 37.54 13.99
N ILE A 413 4.52 37.33 13.45
CA ILE A 413 3.60 36.26 13.85
C ILE A 413 3.85 35.01 12.99
N HIS A 414 3.96 33.88 13.67
CA HIS A 414 4.05 32.55 13.05
C HIS A 414 2.90 31.67 13.56
N LEU A 415 2.06 31.16 12.66
CA LEU A 415 0.99 30.23 13.01
C LEU A 415 1.41 28.80 12.64
N ILE A 416 1.46 27.89 13.60
CA ILE A 416 1.74 26.47 13.39
C ILE A 416 0.45 25.71 13.65
N GLY A 417 -0.15 25.17 12.59
CA GLY A 417 -1.42 24.47 12.66
C GLY A 417 -1.27 22.99 12.34
N VAL A 418 -1.82 22.12 13.19
CA VAL A 418 -1.84 20.66 13.00
C VAL A 418 -3.23 20.21 12.57
N SER A 419 -3.34 19.43 11.50
CA SER A 419 -4.64 18.88 11.05
C SER A 419 -5.69 19.97 10.80
N LEU A 420 -6.86 19.94 11.47
CA LEU A 420 -7.85 21.02 11.41
C LEU A 420 -7.27 22.38 11.84
N GLY A 421 -6.28 22.39 12.74
CA GLY A 421 -5.58 23.61 13.15
C GLY A 421 -4.83 24.29 12.02
N ALA A 422 -4.42 23.57 10.97
CA ALA A 422 -3.81 24.16 9.78
C ALA A 422 -4.82 25.03 9.00
N HIS A 423 -6.08 24.62 8.95
CA HIS A 423 -7.15 25.43 8.37
C HIS A 423 -7.52 26.61 9.25
N VAL A 424 -7.54 26.45 10.57
CA VAL A 424 -7.69 27.59 11.50
C VAL A 424 -6.59 28.63 11.24
N ALA A 425 -5.34 28.21 11.08
CA ALA A 425 -4.24 29.10 10.73
C ALA A 425 -4.44 29.81 9.38
N GLY A 426 -4.88 29.07 8.35
CA GLY A 426 -5.23 29.63 7.04
C GLY A 426 -6.33 30.69 7.13
N PHE A 427 -7.44 30.38 7.82
CA PHE A 427 -8.54 31.32 8.03
C PHE A 427 -8.12 32.60 8.76
N ILE A 428 -7.28 32.49 9.80
CA ILE A 428 -6.71 33.66 10.49
C ILE A 428 -5.91 34.51 9.50
N GLY A 429 -5.03 33.86 8.72
CA GLY A 429 -4.22 34.51 7.70
C GLY A 429 -5.05 35.25 6.65
N ALA A 430 -6.06 34.58 6.10
CA ALA A 430 -7.00 35.14 5.12
C ALA A 430 -7.77 36.35 5.68
N MET A 431 -8.30 36.25 6.92
CA MET A 431 -9.00 37.37 7.58
C MET A 431 -8.09 38.58 7.82
N LEU A 432 -6.80 38.35 8.07
CA LEU A 432 -5.79 39.41 8.21
C LEU A 432 -5.22 39.89 6.86
N GLY A 433 -5.74 39.40 5.74
CA GLY A 433 -5.35 39.80 4.38
C GLY A 433 -3.97 39.30 3.96
N GLY A 434 -3.55 38.12 4.43
CA GLY A 434 -2.25 37.52 4.08
C GLY A 434 -1.03 38.20 4.69
N ARG A 435 -1.24 39.13 5.64
CA ARG A 435 -0.17 39.97 6.23
C ARG A 435 0.65 39.25 7.30
N VAL A 436 0.20 38.09 7.78
CA VAL A 436 0.90 37.28 8.78
C VAL A 436 2.25 36.81 8.21
N GLY A 437 3.30 36.83 9.04
CA GLY A 437 4.65 36.52 8.61
C GLY A 437 4.83 35.11 8.06
N ARG A 438 4.31 34.10 8.77
CA ARG A 438 4.41 32.70 8.33
C ARG A 438 3.27 31.82 8.83
N ILE A 439 2.84 30.87 8.00
CA ILE A 439 2.02 29.73 8.41
C ILE A 439 2.76 28.42 8.12
N THR A 440 2.83 27.53 9.10
CA THR A 440 3.29 26.15 8.91
C THR A 440 2.12 25.19 9.11
N GLY A 441 1.73 24.48 8.05
CA GLY A 441 0.69 23.45 8.08
C GLY A 441 1.28 22.06 8.28
N LEU A 442 1.01 21.44 9.43
CA LEU A 442 1.42 20.07 9.73
C LEU A 442 0.26 19.12 9.43
N ASP A 443 0.36 18.43 8.30
CA ASP A 443 -0.64 17.52 7.72
C ASP A 443 -2.07 18.10 7.75
N PRO A 444 -2.34 19.18 6.99
CA PRO A 444 -3.67 19.81 6.96
C PRO A 444 -4.76 18.78 6.67
N ALA A 445 -5.93 18.90 7.29
CA ALA A 445 -6.97 17.87 7.17
C ALA A 445 -7.64 17.88 5.77
N GLY A 446 -7.70 16.73 5.12
CA GLY A 446 -8.35 16.55 3.82
C GLY A 446 -9.88 16.53 3.85
N PRO A 447 -10.54 15.76 4.74
CA PRO A 447 -12.00 15.66 4.75
C PRO A 447 -12.67 17.02 4.96
N MET A 448 -13.64 17.34 4.10
CA MET A 448 -14.32 18.65 3.94
C MET A 448 -13.51 19.77 3.27
N PHE A 449 -12.19 19.64 3.13
CA PHE A 449 -11.33 20.68 2.56
C PHE A 449 -10.76 20.31 1.17
N ALA A 450 -10.73 19.02 0.81
CA ALA A 450 -10.11 18.55 -0.43
C ALA A 450 -10.69 19.14 -1.72
N ASN A 451 -11.98 19.49 -1.71
CA ASN A 451 -12.66 20.14 -2.83
C ASN A 451 -13.06 21.58 -2.49
N ALA A 452 -12.61 22.11 -1.36
CA ALA A 452 -12.91 23.45 -0.94
C ALA A 452 -12.10 24.46 -1.79
N PRO A 453 -12.70 25.60 -2.14
CA PRO A 453 -11.98 26.66 -2.84
C PRO A 453 -10.89 27.25 -1.93
N PRO A 454 -9.87 27.94 -2.47
CA PRO A 454 -8.75 28.49 -1.71
C PRO A 454 -9.16 29.27 -0.45
N GLU A 455 -10.27 30.00 -0.50
CA GLU A 455 -10.78 30.83 0.60
C GLU A 455 -11.33 30.01 1.79
N GLU A 456 -11.62 28.73 1.57
CA GLU A 456 -12.22 27.83 2.56
C GLU A 456 -11.22 26.77 3.08
N ARG A 457 -9.93 26.92 2.78
CA ARG A 457 -8.87 26.01 3.26
C ARG A 457 -7.55 26.77 3.44
N LEU A 458 -6.50 26.05 3.85
CA LEU A 458 -5.15 26.60 3.86
C LEU A 458 -4.68 26.81 2.41
N ASP A 459 -4.10 27.97 2.14
CA ASP A 459 -3.63 28.39 0.84
C ASP A 459 -2.34 29.26 0.95
N PRO A 460 -1.47 29.31 -0.08
CA PRO A 460 -0.28 30.15 -0.04
C PRO A 460 -0.59 31.64 0.17
N THR A 461 -1.79 32.11 -0.20
CA THR A 461 -2.20 33.51 -0.04
C THR A 461 -2.48 33.93 1.41
N ASP A 462 -2.59 32.98 2.34
CA ASP A 462 -2.97 33.24 3.73
C ASP A 462 -1.85 33.89 4.56
N ALA A 463 -0.60 33.86 4.11
CA ALA A 463 0.52 34.51 4.80
C ALA A 463 1.62 34.92 3.82
N GLN A 464 2.55 35.77 4.28
CA GLN A 464 3.72 36.15 3.51
C GLN A 464 4.65 34.97 3.19
N PHE A 465 4.55 33.86 3.93
CA PHE A 465 5.20 32.60 3.62
C PHE A 465 4.39 31.44 4.22
N VAL A 466 4.23 30.37 3.46
CA VAL A 466 3.44 29.19 3.87
C VAL A 466 4.24 27.96 3.52
N ASP A 467 4.51 27.12 4.53
CA ASP A 467 5.16 25.83 4.35
C ASP A 467 4.29 24.71 4.91
N VAL A 468 4.16 23.62 4.14
CA VAL A 468 3.24 22.52 4.49
C VAL A 468 4.01 21.22 4.51
N LEU A 469 3.78 20.40 5.54
CA LEU A 469 4.32 19.05 5.66
C LEU A 469 3.20 18.02 5.51
N HIS A 470 3.31 17.16 4.51
CA HIS A 470 2.36 16.10 4.20
C HIS A 470 2.88 14.75 4.68
N THR A 471 2.04 14.03 5.44
CA THR A 471 2.35 12.69 5.96
C THR A 471 1.22 11.69 5.81
N ASP A 472 -0.02 12.08 5.49
CA ASP A 472 -1.16 11.14 5.38
C ASP A 472 -2.16 11.51 4.27
N MET A 473 -1.70 11.92 3.09
CA MET A 473 -2.58 12.36 2.00
C MET A 473 -3.52 11.28 1.45
N ASN A 474 -3.24 9.99 1.66
CA ASN A 474 -4.11 8.89 1.24
C ASN A 474 -5.31 8.69 2.18
N SER A 475 -5.27 9.21 3.41
CA SER A 475 -6.35 9.10 4.39
C SER A 475 -6.80 10.47 4.91
N PHE A 476 -6.20 11.00 5.98
CA PHE A 476 -6.70 12.19 6.67
C PHE A 476 -6.08 13.50 6.19
N GLY A 477 -4.91 13.46 5.55
CA GLY A 477 -4.20 14.62 5.04
C GLY A 477 -4.79 15.18 3.74
N LEU A 478 -4.59 16.48 3.53
CA LEU A 478 -5.09 17.22 2.38
C LEU A 478 -4.20 16.99 1.15
N ARG A 479 -4.82 16.54 0.04
CA ARG A 479 -4.09 16.22 -1.20
C ARG A 479 -3.81 17.47 -2.03
N GLY A 480 -2.56 17.65 -2.44
CA GLY A 480 -2.16 18.71 -3.39
C GLY A 480 -1.05 19.59 -2.83
N THR A 481 -0.93 20.79 -3.39
CA THR A 481 0.04 21.82 -2.99
C THR A 481 -0.68 23.01 -2.39
N HIS A 482 -0.36 23.35 -1.15
CA HIS A 482 -1.10 24.34 -0.35
C HIS A 482 -0.17 25.37 0.30
N GLY A 483 1.15 25.26 0.10
CA GLY A 483 2.13 26.24 0.53
C GLY A 483 2.92 26.82 -0.63
N HIS A 484 3.81 27.75 -0.29
CA HIS A 484 4.91 28.16 -1.15
C HIS A 484 5.94 27.02 -1.30
N ILE A 485 6.06 26.20 -0.26
CA ILE A 485 6.74 24.91 -0.30
C ILE A 485 5.89 23.84 0.39
N ASP A 486 5.74 22.71 -0.28
CA ASP A 486 5.09 21.51 0.24
C ASP A 486 6.13 20.39 0.35
N PHE A 487 6.38 19.99 1.59
CA PHE A 487 7.25 18.89 1.97
C PHE A 487 6.45 17.58 2.02
N TYR A 488 6.90 16.58 1.27
CA TYR A 488 6.25 15.27 1.21
C TYR A 488 7.18 14.20 1.80
N ALA A 489 6.99 13.89 3.09
CA ALA A 489 7.75 12.85 3.77
C ALA A 489 7.31 11.48 3.26
N ASN A 490 8.24 10.69 2.73
CA ASN A 490 7.97 9.37 2.14
C ASN A 490 6.91 9.41 1.03
N GLY A 491 6.83 10.53 0.31
CA GLY A 491 5.82 10.78 -0.72
C GLY A 491 4.50 11.38 -0.21
N GLY A 492 4.39 11.65 1.09
CA GLY A 492 3.20 12.19 1.75
C GLY A 492 2.08 11.15 1.96
N LEU A 493 2.42 9.87 1.92
CA LEU A 493 1.50 8.72 2.06
C LEU A 493 1.90 7.91 3.29
N ASP A 494 1.96 6.58 3.21
CA ASP A 494 2.29 5.73 4.36
C ASP A 494 3.72 5.97 4.91
N GLN A 495 3.80 6.20 6.22
CA GLN A 495 5.05 6.50 6.92
C GLN A 495 5.70 5.22 7.46
N PRO A 496 7.03 5.09 7.37
CA PRO A 496 7.75 3.97 7.97
C PRO A 496 7.44 3.84 9.47
N GLY A 497 7.29 2.60 9.96
CA GLY A 497 6.96 2.31 11.36
C GLY A 497 5.47 2.37 11.70
N CYS A 498 4.62 2.91 10.82
CA CYS A 498 3.17 2.86 10.99
C CYS A 498 2.59 1.51 10.50
N PRO A 499 1.45 1.06 11.06
CA PRO A 499 0.79 -0.17 10.61
C PRO A 499 0.53 -0.13 9.10
N LYS A 500 0.71 -1.22 8.37
CA LYS A 500 0.58 -1.22 6.89
C LYS A 500 -0.79 -1.64 6.38
N THR A 501 -1.73 -1.94 7.27
CA THR A 501 -3.03 -2.53 6.91
C THR A 501 -4.16 -1.71 7.49
N ILE A 502 -5.15 -1.43 6.63
CA ILE A 502 -6.42 -0.80 7.03
C ILE A 502 -7.16 -1.60 8.11
N PHE A 503 -6.93 -2.91 8.19
CA PHE A 503 -7.45 -3.79 9.24
C PHE A 503 -6.89 -3.48 10.64
N SER A 504 -5.83 -2.69 10.74
CA SER A 504 -5.30 -2.17 12.02
C SER A 504 -6.14 -1.01 12.58
N GLY A 505 -7.23 -0.63 11.88
CA GLY A 505 -8.23 0.33 12.36
C GLY A 505 -7.65 1.74 12.54
N LYS A 506 -8.12 2.45 13.58
CA LYS A 506 -7.69 3.83 13.88
C LYS A 506 -6.16 3.97 14.04
N SER A 507 -5.47 2.91 14.46
CA SER A 507 -4.01 2.94 14.66
C SER A 507 -3.22 3.13 13.37
N TYR A 508 -3.76 2.69 12.22
CA TYR A 508 -3.11 2.90 10.92
C TYR A 508 -3.12 4.39 10.59
N PHE A 509 -4.32 4.95 10.47
CA PHE A 509 -4.54 6.32 10.01
C PHE A 509 -4.03 7.40 10.99
N VAL A 510 -4.09 7.14 12.31
CA VAL A 510 -3.61 8.12 13.30
C VAL A 510 -2.09 8.19 13.33
N CYS A 511 -1.39 7.09 13.06
CA CYS A 511 0.08 7.05 13.09
C CYS A 511 0.70 7.89 11.98
N ASP A 512 0.23 7.71 10.74
CA ASP A 512 0.71 8.47 9.59
C ASP A 512 0.42 9.97 9.78
N HIS A 513 -0.80 10.31 10.19
CA HIS A 513 -1.22 11.69 10.42
C HIS A 513 -0.43 12.40 11.52
N GLN A 514 -0.13 11.70 12.63
CA GLN A 514 0.69 12.25 13.72
C GLN A 514 2.17 12.37 13.36
N ARG A 515 2.65 11.69 12.30
CA ARG A 515 4.06 11.71 11.93
C ARG A 515 4.56 13.12 11.59
N SER A 516 3.72 13.97 11.00
CA SER A 516 4.05 15.37 10.70
C SER A 516 4.58 16.13 11.91
N VAL A 517 3.92 15.98 13.06
CA VAL A 517 4.32 16.62 14.31
C VAL A 517 5.68 16.10 14.76
N PHE A 518 5.88 14.78 14.77
CA PHE A 518 7.15 14.19 15.23
C PHE A 518 8.34 14.53 14.32
N LEU A 519 8.13 14.61 12.99
CA LEU A 519 9.15 15.06 12.05
C LEU A 519 9.49 16.54 12.28
N TYR A 520 8.48 17.39 12.52
CA TYR A 520 8.70 18.79 12.82
C TYR A 520 9.43 18.99 14.16
N LEU A 521 9.02 18.30 15.22
CA LEU A 521 9.74 18.31 16.52
C LEU A 521 11.20 17.88 16.36
N CYS A 522 11.45 16.82 15.61
CA CYS A 522 12.79 16.32 15.37
C CYS A 522 13.66 17.33 14.60
N ALA A 523 13.07 18.04 13.64
CA ALA A 523 13.72 19.12 12.92
C ALA A 523 14.03 20.33 13.82
N LEU A 524 13.08 20.73 14.69
CA LEU A 524 13.28 21.80 15.68
C LEU A 524 14.40 21.47 16.66
N ASN A 525 14.48 20.21 17.10
CA ASN A 525 15.50 19.76 18.05
C ASN A 525 16.89 19.55 17.41
N HIS A 526 17.01 19.72 16.09
CA HIS A 526 18.21 19.41 15.32
C HIS A 526 18.74 17.97 15.49
N THR A 527 17.93 17.06 16.04
CA THR A 527 18.25 15.63 16.14
C THR A 527 18.22 14.95 14.77
N CYS A 528 17.51 15.55 13.82
CA CYS A 528 17.50 15.12 12.44
C CYS A 528 17.60 16.27 11.46
N LYS A 529 18.28 15.99 10.34
CA LYS A 529 18.44 16.91 9.22
C LYS A 529 17.63 16.41 8.04
N LEU A 530 16.38 16.85 7.95
CA LEU A 530 15.43 16.41 6.93
C LEU A 530 15.55 17.28 5.67
N THR A 531 16.56 16.97 4.85
CA THR A 531 16.84 17.68 3.59
C THR A 531 15.87 17.21 2.51
N ALA A 532 15.14 18.15 1.89
CA ALA A 532 14.12 17.86 0.89
C ALA A 532 14.56 18.32 -0.51
N TYR A 533 14.18 17.52 -1.51
CA TYR A 533 14.58 17.70 -2.90
C TYR A 533 13.39 18.11 -3.76
N PRO A 534 13.44 19.28 -4.41
CA PRO A 534 12.40 19.73 -5.34
C PRO A 534 12.25 18.75 -6.49
N CYS A 535 11.04 18.24 -6.73
CA CYS A 535 10.80 17.26 -7.79
C CYS A 535 9.35 17.29 -8.28
N SER A 536 9.09 16.73 -9.47
CA SER A 536 7.74 16.57 -10.03
C SER A 536 6.91 15.54 -9.26
N SER A 537 7.52 14.40 -8.91
CA SER A 537 6.86 13.28 -8.25
C SER A 537 7.79 12.54 -7.29
N TYR A 538 7.23 11.80 -6.34
CA TYR A 538 8.01 10.97 -5.44
C TYR A 538 8.74 9.83 -6.18
N SER A 539 8.15 9.27 -7.24
CA SER A 539 8.82 8.27 -8.09
C SER A 539 10.03 8.83 -8.81
N ASP A 540 9.96 10.07 -9.30
CA ASP A 540 11.10 10.73 -9.96
C ASP A 540 12.23 10.99 -8.95
N PHE A 541 11.87 11.39 -7.73
CA PHE A 541 12.80 11.52 -6.61
C PHE A 541 13.51 10.18 -6.30
N LEU A 542 12.76 9.09 -6.10
CA LEU A 542 13.32 7.75 -5.85
C LEU A 542 14.18 7.24 -7.01
N SER A 543 13.85 7.61 -8.24
CA SER A 543 14.65 7.27 -9.42
C SER A 543 15.94 8.09 -9.57
N GLY A 544 16.20 9.04 -8.67
CA GLY A 544 17.43 9.84 -8.64
C GLY A 544 17.48 10.99 -9.66
N GLN A 545 16.34 11.40 -10.23
CA GLN A 545 16.28 12.49 -11.23
C GLN A 545 16.49 13.88 -10.60
N CYS A 546 16.07 14.06 -9.35
CA CYS A 546 15.94 15.37 -8.69
C CYS A 546 16.97 15.61 -7.56
N LEU A 547 18.16 15.01 -7.62
CA LEU A 547 19.12 15.00 -6.49
C LEU A 547 19.99 16.27 -6.36
N GLN A 548 19.63 17.35 -7.05
CA GLN A 548 20.38 18.60 -7.06
C GLN A 548 19.44 19.79 -6.91
N CYS A 549 19.82 20.76 -6.07
CA CYS A 549 19.05 21.97 -5.79
C CYS A 549 19.70 23.21 -6.40
N GLU A 550 20.05 23.13 -7.69
CA GLU A 550 20.74 24.21 -8.42
C GLU A 550 20.00 25.54 -8.35
N THR A 551 18.66 25.50 -8.39
CA THR A 551 17.78 26.68 -8.31
C THR A 551 17.97 27.48 -7.01
N PHE A 552 18.45 26.83 -5.94
CA PHE A 552 18.64 27.45 -4.63
C PHE A 552 20.07 27.94 -4.39
N LYS A 553 21.02 27.72 -5.31
CA LYS A 553 22.40 28.18 -5.11
C LYS A 553 22.46 29.71 -4.93
N PRO A 554 23.29 30.21 -3.99
CA PRO A 554 24.34 29.49 -3.25
C PRO A 554 23.85 28.70 -2.02
N ALA A 555 22.56 28.74 -1.67
CA ALA A 555 22.00 27.93 -0.59
C ALA A 555 21.98 26.43 -0.92
N SER A 556 21.95 25.61 0.13
CA SER A 556 21.73 24.16 0.00
C SER A 556 20.28 23.86 -0.38
N CYS A 557 19.96 22.57 -0.57
CA CYS A 557 18.57 22.13 -0.65
C CYS A 557 17.75 22.59 0.58
N PRO A 558 16.45 22.87 0.41
CA PRO A 558 15.55 23.17 1.52
C PRO A 558 15.59 22.09 2.60
N VAL A 559 15.66 22.50 3.86
CA VAL A 559 15.62 21.60 5.02
C VAL A 559 14.36 21.92 5.81
N LEU A 560 13.57 20.90 6.16
CA LEU A 560 12.43 21.09 7.05
C LEU A 560 12.92 21.62 8.41
N GLY A 561 12.31 22.69 8.92
CA GLY A 561 12.68 23.27 10.22
C GLY A 561 12.05 24.63 10.51
N TYR A 562 12.53 25.26 11.60
CA TYR A 562 12.03 26.57 12.02
C TYR A 562 12.57 27.71 11.14
N ASP A 563 13.85 27.73 10.79
CA ASP A 563 14.42 28.81 9.99
C ASP A 563 14.33 28.46 8.50
N MET A 564 13.51 29.22 7.75
CA MET A 564 13.35 29.11 6.30
C MET A 564 13.85 30.36 5.55
N SER A 565 14.49 31.30 6.27
CA SER A 565 14.91 32.59 5.71
C SER A 565 15.80 32.44 4.49
N GLN A 566 16.69 31.45 4.49
CA GLN A 566 17.63 31.17 3.40
C GLN A 566 16.94 30.84 2.07
N TRP A 567 15.76 30.22 2.08
CA TRP A 567 15.06 29.79 0.86
C TRP A 567 13.87 30.67 0.50
N ARG A 568 13.42 31.54 1.42
CA ARG A 568 12.17 32.31 1.32
C ARG A 568 12.02 33.02 -0.03
N ASP A 569 12.95 33.91 -0.38
CA ASP A 569 12.84 34.73 -1.60
C ASP A 569 12.80 33.88 -2.88
N THR A 570 13.56 32.78 -2.89
CA THR A 570 13.58 31.85 -4.02
C THR A 570 12.26 31.09 -4.13
N LEU A 571 11.70 30.63 -3.02
CA LEU A 571 10.43 29.91 -2.99
C LEU A 571 9.25 30.81 -3.40
N LEU A 572 9.24 32.06 -2.93
CA LEU A 572 8.23 33.05 -3.34
C LEU A 572 8.26 33.30 -4.85
N ARG A 573 9.46 33.39 -5.46
CA ARG A 573 9.61 33.55 -6.91
C ARG A 573 9.14 32.32 -7.70
N LEU A 574 9.31 31.11 -7.14
CA LEU A 574 8.86 29.87 -7.76
C LEU A 574 7.35 29.65 -7.62
N GLY A 575 6.68 30.39 -6.73
CA GLY A 575 5.25 30.26 -6.46
C GLY A 575 4.99 29.07 -5.53
N GLN A 576 4.90 27.86 -6.10
CA GLN A 576 4.67 26.63 -5.33
C GLN A 576 5.73 25.57 -5.67
N THR A 577 6.39 25.04 -4.64
CA THR A 577 7.47 24.07 -4.80
C THR A 577 7.14 22.76 -4.09
N ARG A 578 7.16 21.63 -4.81
CA ARG A 578 7.02 20.29 -4.24
C ARG A 578 8.39 19.72 -3.91
N ALA A 579 8.64 19.37 -2.65
CA ALA A 579 9.91 18.84 -2.20
C ALA A 579 9.72 17.50 -1.46
N TYR A 580 10.56 16.51 -1.77
CA TYR A 580 10.44 15.15 -1.25
C TYR A 580 11.67 14.76 -0.42
N PHE A 581 11.45 13.96 0.61
CA PHE A 581 12.50 13.28 1.35
C PHE A 581 11.95 11.96 1.91
N SER A 582 12.85 11.08 2.35
CA SER A 582 12.48 9.80 2.97
C SER A 582 13.01 9.74 4.40
N THR A 583 12.30 9.01 5.25
CA THR A 583 12.62 8.88 6.68
C THR A 583 12.79 7.43 7.08
N THR A 584 13.40 7.18 8.24
CA THR A 584 13.35 5.88 8.91
C THR A 584 12.05 5.72 9.70
N ALA A 585 11.82 4.53 10.26
CA ALA A 585 10.62 4.19 11.05
C ALA A 585 10.62 4.78 12.47
N GLU A 586 11.80 5.00 13.01
CA GLU A 586 12.05 5.43 14.39
C GLU A 586 12.99 6.63 14.43
N LEU A 587 12.98 7.37 15.54
CA LEU A 587 13.86 8.51 15.77
C LEU A 587 15.33 8.05 15.61
N PRO A 588 16.18 8.80 14.87
CA PRO A 588 16.05 10.18 14.42
C PRO A 588 15.26 10.42 13.11
N TYR A 589 14.54 9.47 12.53
CA TYR A 589 13.81 9.68 11.26
C TYR A 589 14.67 10.14 10.07
N SER A 590 16.00 10.11 10.18
CA SER A 590 16.92 10.57 9.16
C SER A 590 17.44 9.40 8.35
N LYS A 591 17.42 9.52 7.02
CA LYS A 591 18.19 8.65 6.12
C LYS A 591 19.44 9.37 5.65
N THR A 592 20.50 8.61 5.43
CA THR A 592 21.71 9.10 4.76
C THR A 592 21.63 8.75 3.28
N SER A 593 21.71 9.76 2.42
CA SER A 593 21.51 9.58 0.98
C SER A 593 22.78 9.81 0.18
N TYR A 594 22.99 8.97 -0.82
CA TYR A 594 24.09 9.09 -1.76
C TYR A 594 23.54 9.08 -3.18
N ARG A 595 24.05 10.00 -4.00
CA ARG A 595 23.90 9.92 -5.45
C ARG A 595 24.92 8.93 -5.99
N VAL A 596 24.44 7.88 -6.65
CA VAL A 596 25.29 6.89 -7.30
C VAL A 596 25.18 7.05 -8.81
N ASP A 597 26.27 7.48 -9.46
CA ASP A 597 26.38 7.53 -10.91
C ASP A 597 27.11 6.28 -11.41
N LEU A 598 26.44 5.45 -12.22
CA LEU A 598 26.98 4.23 -12.84
C LEU A 598 27.16 4.44 -14.34
N VAL A 599 28.33 4.06 -14.88
CA VAL A 599 28.57 3.99 -16.32
C VAL A 599 28.76 2.54 -16.70
N THR A 600 27.85 2.00 -17.51
CA THR A 600 27.82 0.57 -17.84
C THR A 600 28.31 0.31 -19.27
N TRP A 601 28.92 -0.87 -19.48
CA TRP A 601 29.31 -1.37 -20.79
C TRP A 601 28.73 -2.77 -20.98
N ASN A 602 27.49 -2.83 -21.47
CA ASN A 602 26.83 -4.10 -21.79
C ASN A 602 26.24 -4.03 -23.20
N GLN A 603 26.39 -5.11 -23.98
CA GLN A 603 25.88 -5.19 -25.34
C GLN A 603 24.35 -5.32 -25.41
N PHE A 604 23.74 -5.89 -24.37
CA PHE A 604 22.31 -6.21 -24.33
C PHE A 604 21.64 -5.53 -23.15
N LEU A 605 20.45 -5.00 -23.40
CA LEU A 605 19.57 -4.43 -22.40
C LEU A 605 19.27 -5.45 -21.29
N ARG A 606 19.50 -5.06 -20.04
CA ARG A 606 19.15 -5.84 -18.83
C ARG A 606 18.41 -4.96 -17.85
N TRP A 607 17.55 -5.56 -17.04
CA TRP A 607 16.80 -4.91 -15.96
C TRP A 607 17.10 -5.64 -14.64
N GLY A 608 17.22 -4.90 -13.54
CA GLY A 608 17.48 -5.51 -12.23
C GLY A 608 17.50 -4.51 -11.09
N VAL A 609 17.48 -5.05 -9.87
CA VAL A 609 17.59 -4.33 -8.61
C VAL A 609 19.06 -4.18 -8.25
N VAL A 610 19.48 -2.97 -7.91
CA VAL A 610 20.84 -2.68 -7.44
C VAL A 610 20.85 -2.68 -5.92
N ILE A 611 21.68 -3.51 -5.31
CA ILE A 611 21.87 -3.56 -3.86
C ILE A 611 23.26 -3.04 -3.55
N LEU A 612 23.33 -1.96 -2.78
CA LEU A 612 24.57 -1.34 -2.31
C LEU A 612 24.70 -1.54 -0.81
N ARG A 613 25.88 -2.00 -0.36
CA ARG A 613 26.20 -2.14 1.06
C ARG A 613 27.44 -1.34 1.41
N LEU A 614 27.37 -0.61 2.51
CA LEU A 614 28.48 0.17 3.07
C LEU A 614 28.96 -0.50 4.36
N TYR A 615 30.27 -0.54 4.54
CA TYR A 615 30.91 -1.21 5.67
C TYR A 615 31.84 -0.23 6.41
N ASN A 616 31.71 -0.17 7.73
CA ASN A 616 32.66 0.50 8.63
C ASN A 616 33.22 -0.54 9.61
N GLY A 617 34.16 -1.36 9.12
CA GLY A 617 34.75 -2.46 9.91
C GLY A 617 33.72 -3.55 10.25
N LYS A 618 33.03 -3.40 11.39
CA LYS A 618 32.03 -4.35 11.90
C LYS A 618 30.60 -4.03 11.49
N ASN A 619 30.27 -2.75 11.29
CA ASN A 619 28.89 -2.32 11.00
C ASN A 619 28.64 -2.34 9.50
N VAL A 620 27.42 -2.71 9.11
CA VAL A 620 26.98 -2.82 7.72
C VAL A 620 25.61 -2.19 7.59
N THR A 621 25.45 -1.32 6.60
CA THR A 621 24.14 -0.80 6.20
C THR A 621 23.91 -1.09 4.72
N GLU A 622 22.65 -1.30 4.34
CA GLU A 622 22.27 -1.66 2.98
C GLU A 622 21.18 -0.77 2.41
N SER A 623 21.27 -0.49 1.11
CA SER A 623 20.27 0.22 0.32
C SER A 623 19.90 -0.68 -0.85
N GLN A 624 18.61 -0.97 -0.98
CA GLN A 624 18.05 -1.67 -2.12
C GLN A 624 17.37 -0.67 -3.04
N ILE A 625 17.84 -0.60 -4.28
CA ILE A 625 17.38 0.37 -5.28
C ILE A 625 16.59 -0.41 -6.33
N ASP A 626 15.27 -0.43 -6.15
CA ASP A 626 14.33 -1.04 -7.09
C ASP A 626 14.00 -0.05 -8.20
N ILE A 627 14.61 -0.24 -9.37
CA ILE A 627 14.32 0.56 -10.54
C ILE A 627 13.83 -0.39 -11.63
N LYS A 628 12.53 -0.31 -11.88
CA LYS A 628 11.82 -0.99 -12.98
C LYS A 628 12.37 -0.63 -14.37
N LEU A 629 13.28 0.36 -14.47
CA LEU A 629 13.76 0.95 -15.71
C LEU A 629 15.29 1.06 -15.84
N PHE A 630 16.06 0.14 -15.25
CA PHE A 630 17.49 0.12 -15.58
C PHE A 630 17.70 -0.40 -16.98
N ARG A 631 18.32 0.43 -17.82
CA ARG A 631 18.79 0.03 -19.14
C ARG A 631 20.30 -0.15 -19.09
N PHE A 632 20.77 -1.37 -18.91
CA PHE A 632 22.19 -1.68 -19.10
C PHE A 632 22.52 -1.73 -20.61
N GLU A 633 22.60 -0.57 -21.24
CA GLU A 633 23.04 -0.42 -22.64
C GLU A 633 24.51 0.02 -22.70
N GLN A 634 25.13 -0.07 -23.86
CA GLN A 634 26.52 0.30 -24.04
C GLN A 634 26.69 1.82 -23.86
N TYR A 635 27.53 2.23 -22.90
CA TYR A 635 27.84 3.63 -22.56
C TYR A 635 26.72 4.43 -21.87
N THR A 636 25.75 3.76 -21.25
CA THR A 636 24.70 4.47 -20.52
C THR A 636 25.18 4.89 -19.14
N SER A 637 25.09 6.20 -18.88
CA SER A 637 25.27 6.79 -17.55
C SER A 637 23.93 6.83 -16.83
N THR A 638 23.79 6.09 -15.73
CA THR A 638 22.57 6.06 -14.92
C THR A 638 22.85 6.68 -13.55
N ARG A 639 21.95 7.55 -13.11
CA ARG A 639 22.00 8.19 -11.79
C ARG A 639 20.96 7.56 -10.89
N LEU A 640 21.36 7.28 -9.66
CA LEU A 640 20.55 6.58 -8.67
C LEU A 640 20.58 7.30 -7.34
N LEU A 641 19.50 7.12 -6.58
CA LEU A 641 19.42 7.49 -5.19
C LEU A 641 19.61 6.23 -4.33
N ALA A 642 20.71 6.16 -3.59
CA ALA A 642 20.92 5.16 -2.55
C ALA A 642 20.60 5.79 -1.20
N GLN A 643 19.73 5.17 -0.40
CA GLN A 643 19.33 5.69 0.91
C GLN A 643 19.56 4.62 1.98
N PHE A 644 20.23 5.00 3.05
CA PHE A 644 20.61 4.14 4.15
C PHE A 644 19.91 4.60 5.43
N ASP A 645 19.48 3.63 6.23
CA ASP A 645 18.83 3.90 7.52
C ASP A 645 19.84 4.26 8.62
N GLU A 646 21.12 3.95 8.41
CA GLU A 646 22.22 4.29 9.32
C GLU A 646 23.30 5.10 8.59
N ASP A 647 23.80 6.14 9.27
CA ASP A 647 24.95 6.91 8.79
C ASP A 647 26.26 6.21 9.15
N LEU A 648 26.89 5.53 8.18
CA LEU A 648 28.19 4.90 8.35
C LEU A 648 29.31 5.77 7.76
N TYR A 649 30.18 6.28 8.64
CA TYR A 649 31.41 6.97 8.26
C TYR A 649 32.53 6.70 9.28
N PRO A 650 33.80 6.53 8.86
CA PRO A 650 34.30 6.44 7.49
C PRO A 650 33.97 5.10 6.83
N ILE A 651 33.73 5.12 5.51
CA ILE A 651 33.41 3.91 4.73
C ILE A 651 34.73 3.20 4.35
N GLN A 652 34.93 1.98 4.83
CA GLN A 652 36.15 1.20 4.60
C GLN A 652 36.03 0.25 3.40
N LYS A 653 34.81 -0.22 3.12
CA LYS A 653 34.51 -1.18 2.06
C LYS A 653 33.09 -0.93 1.54
N ILE A 654 32.91 -1.08 0.24
CA ILE A 654 31.64 -0.98 -0.45
C ILE A 654 31.39 -2.31 -1.15
N SER A 655 30.15 -2.78 -1.14
CA SER A 655 29.75 -3.98 -1.84
C SER A 655 28.55 -3.71 -2.73
N LEU A 656 28.59 -4.26 -3.94
CA LEU A 656 27.61 -4.03 -4.97
C LEU A 656 27.12 -5.38 -5.52
N ARG A 657 25.81 -5.53 -5.59
CA ARG A 657 25.14 -6.70 -6.14
C ARG A 657 24.02 -6.25 -7.06
N ILE A 658 23.94 -6.85 -8.25
CA ILE A 658 22.84 -6.60 -9.20
C ILE A 658 22.02 -7.88 -9.30
N VAL A 659 20.76 -7.79 -8.91
CA VAL A 659 19.80 -8.90 -8.93
C VAL A 659 18.87 -8.73 -10.13
N THR A 660 18.80 -9.73 -10.99
CA THR A 660 17.88 -9.73 -12.14
C THR A 660 16.84 -10.83 -11.95
N GLY A 661 15.65 -10.67 -12.54
CA GLY A 661 14.54 -11.62 -12.40
C GLY A 661 14.77 -13.01 -13.01
N ASN A 662 15.94 -13.25 -13.63
CA ASN A 662 16.29 -14.56 -14.18
C ASN A 662 16.84 -15.48 -13.08
N VAL A 663 16.01 -16.41 -12.62
CA VAL A 663 16.40 -17.45 -11.64
C VAL A 663 16.91 -18.72 -12.34
N ILE A 664 16.53 -18.94 -13.60
CA ILE A 664 16.86 -20.14 -14.40
C ILE A 664 17.56 -19.70 -15.69
N GLY A 665 18.86 -19.98 -15.83
CA GLY A 665 19.66 -19.64 -17.02
C GLY A 665 21.14 -19.35 -16.72
N PRO A 666 21.99 -19.12 -17.75
CA PRO A 666 23.39 -18.71 -17.55
C PRO A 666 23.45 -17.30 -16.94
N ARG A 667 24.29 -17.13 -15.92
CA ARG A 667 24.55 -15.82 -15.29
C ARG A 667 25.39 -14.95 -16.22
N TYR A 668 24.95 -13.73 -16.45
CA TYR A 668 25.67 -12.79 -17.30
C TYR A 668 26.68 -11.96 -16.51
N LYS A 669 27.74 -11.52 -17.19
CA LYS A 669 28.70 -10.54 -16.64
C LYS A 669 28.27 -9.14 -17.05
N ILE A 670 28.19 -8.24 -16.07
CA ILE A 670 27.91 -6.82 -16.23
C ILE A 670 29.20 -6.06 -15.99
N ARG A 671 29.68 -5.28 -16.97
CA ARG A 671 30.87 -4.44 -16.81
C ARG A 671 30.46 -3.01 -16.46
N LEU A 672 30.96 -2.51 -15.33
CA LEU A 672 30.86 -1.12 -14.93
C LEU A 672 32.18 -0.42 -15.22
N LEU A 673 32.18 0.55 -16.12
CA LEU A 673 33.36 1.36 -16.43
C LEU A 673 33.71 2.27 -15.25
N ARG A 674 32.69 2.84 -14.61
CA ARG A 674 32.84 3.77 -13.49
C ARG A 674 31.62 3.71 -12.59
N ILE A 675 31.87 3.72 -11.28
CA ILE A 675 30.89 4.03 -10.24
C ILE A 675 31.40 5.25 -9.47
N ARG A 676 30.54 6.25 -9.29
CA ARG A 676 30.80 7.42 -8.46
C ARG A 676 29.69 7.55 -7.43
N ILE A 677 30.07 7.67 -6.17
CA ILE A 677 29.16 7.78 -5.03
C ILE A 677 29.42 9.16 -4.40
N THR A 678 28.42 10.04 -4.51
CA THR A 678 28.46 11.41 -3.99
C THR A 678 27.54 11.53 -2.78
N PRO A 679 28.03 11.93 -1.59
CA PRO A 679 27.19 12.22 -0.43
C PRO A 679 26.29 13.43 -0.73
N LEU A 680 25.02 13.38 -0.32
CA LEU A 680 24.05 14.43 -0.62
C LEU A 680 23.86 15.44 0.52
N GLU A 681 23.90 15.00 1.78
CA GLU A 681 23.63 15.86 2.95
C GLU A 681 24.87 16.57 3.50
N ASP A 682 26.06 15.99 3.28
CA ASP A 682 27.35 16.48 3.79
C ASP A 682 28.37 16.58 2.65
N THR A 683 28.55 17.81 2.15
CA THR A 683 29.48 18.13 1.06
C THR A 683 30.95 18.07 1.46
N ASN A 684 31.26 17.99 2.76
CA ASN A 684 32.64 17.86 3.23
C ASN A 684 33.16 16.43 3.10
N ARG A 685 32.26 15.44 2.93
CA ARG A 685 32.65 14.05 2.72
C ARG A 685 33.25 13.87 1.32
N PRO A 686 34.37 13.14 1.19
CA PRO A 686 35.03 12.94 -0.09
C PRO A 686 34.13 12.14 -1.03
N LEU A 687 34.16 12.50 -2.32
CA LEU A 687 33.51 11.70 -3.36
C LEU A 687 34.26 10.37 -3.50
N MET A 688 33.51 9.27 -3.60
CA MET A 688 34.10 7.94 -3.72
C MET A 688 33.90 7.39 -5.14
N CYS A 689 34.98 6.95 -5.76
CA CYS A 689 34.99 6.41 -7.11
C CYS A 689 35.63 5.02 -7.18
N ARG A 690 35.19 4.24 -8.15
CA ARG A 690 35.86 3.01 -8.58
C ARG A 690 35.66 2.82 -10.08
N TYR A 691 36.67 2.26 -10.74
CA TYR A 691 36.68 2.05 -12.18
C TYR A 691 36.82 0.56 -12.50
N ASP A 692 36.31 0.21 -13.68
CA ASP A 692 36.40 -1.12 -14.30
C ASP A 692 36.08 -2.30 -13.37
N ILE A 693 34.82 -2.37 -12.92
CA ILE A 693 34.30 -3.46 -12.10
C ILE A 693 33.56 -4.45 -12.99
N ILE A 694 33.91 -5.73 -12.89
CA ILE A 694 33.15 -6.81 -13.53
C ILE A 694 32.26 -7.45 -12.46
N LEU A 695 30.95 -7.34 -12.64
CA LEU A 695 29.94 -7.93 -11.79
C LEU A 695 29.41 -9.20 -12.45
N GLU A 696 29.29 -10.28 -11.70
CA GLU A 696 28.48 -11.43 -12.14
C GLU A 696 27.06 -11.26 -11.60
N GLU A 697 26.07 -11.52 -12.44
CA GLU A 697 24.65 -11.42 -12.09
C GLU A 697 24.32 -12.24 -10.83
N ASN A 698 23.56 -11.65 -9.91
CA ASN A 698 23.24 -12.21 -8.60
C ASN A 698 24.44 -12.46 -7.66
N ALA A 699 25.67 -12.11 -8.05
CA ALA A 699 26.87 -12.19 -7.20
C ALA A 699 27.22 -10.84 -6.58
N GLU A 700 27.78 -10.89 -5.39
CA GLU A 700 28.21 -9.71 -4.64
C GLU A 700 29.69 -9.42 -4.92
N VAL A 701 30.01 -8.19 -5.31
CA VAL A 701 31.39 -7.74 -5.54
C VAL A 701 31.72 -6.60 -4.61
N SER A 702 32.80 -6.76 -3.84
CA SER A 702 33.25 -5.73 -2.92
C SER A 702 34.54 -5.06 -3.36
N PHE A 703 34.67 -3.77 -3.05
CA PHE A 703 35.85 -2.96 -3.33
C PHE A 703 36.06 -1.92 -2.23
N LYS A 704 37.29 -1.41 -2.12
CA LYS A 704 37.58 -0.25 -1.27
C LYS A 704 37.23 1.04 -2.02
N PRO A 705 36.56 2.01 -1.37
CA PRO A 705 36.33 3.32 -1.98
C PRO A 705 37.67 4.02 -2.19
N LEU A 706 37.84 4.65 -3.36
CA LEU A 706 38.95 5.55 -3.65
C LEU A 706 38.40 6.97 -3.77
N PRO A 707 39.15 8.02 -3.42
CA PRO A 707 38.76 9.38 -3.76
C PRO A 707 38.59 9.52 -5.28
N CYS A 708 37.58 10.29 -5.71
CA CYS A 708 37.45 10.68 -7.11
C CYS A 708 38.45 11.80 -7.43
N ASP A 709 39.30 11.60 -8.45
CA ASP A 709 40.15 12.65 -9.02
C ASP A 709 39.36 13.62 -9.92
#